data_AF-A0A9D4PTW0-F1
#
_entry.id   AF-A0A9D4PTW0-F1
#
_cell.length_a   1.000
_cell.length_b   1.000
_cell.length_c   1.000
_cell.angle_alpha   90.00
_cell.angle_beta   90.00
_cell.angle_gamma   90.00
#
_symmetry.space_group_name_H-M   'P 1'
#
loop_
_entity.id
_entity.type
_entity.pdbx_description
1 polymer ?
#
loop_
_entity_poly.entity_id
_entity_poly.type
_entity_poly.pdbx_seq_one_letter_code
_entity_poly.pdbx_strand_id
1 'polypeptide(L)'
;MESWKPLRRHCGRQRCLDPLLMWCVAVLCLSCLSSGRADESQVPLVRIENGLLAGKRISVLGKDVDAFLGIPYALAPIGNLRFEKPQPADAWEGTFQAVNKPPPCRQLDMPFLAGTRLHYSNTTTEDCLYANVWRPSSSCPQSESCGAKLPVIVFIHGGALQWGDSSLFLHDPSVFVAESDVVFVTFNYRVSMFGFLSAKNPDLPGNTGMWDQVHLLKWVQKNIEKFGGDPTMVTIKGQSAGAVTAGLHATSPQSKGLFNRIIMESSTPLSLFLTMSFNVVGQFVNVANAHGCIDNSKDWREETPAIVNCLRKVEADAIIAKLKEETTFKQMFPMVFGDQFFPNDPLDPETYADLHVKEILLGTTTDEGTVFLNNIRNVAPQFEDYISGNYRLAVTLALKTMFNIPLSHARDITVAYFGDQSVEHNRKSVIDIVCELFADATIYCPTLMFADVATQRGVKAYRYIFAHRASDSYWPEWMGVTHADDLPYTMGSLLLPKDENLFTPPVGQDLRDLVLKKTHTQAEEDFVKQIIASWTAFAKHGTPAMVTPGDKWPAHSTSSTLLVSLKPGSFNVTAEQRRSRCNLWKPLLLRKSSSHSSSHQATQKPTTAKPSSQTPKAKISPDKANSVFKKRPSSSTINLPSSLVTVALALLTTSRW
;
A
#
# COMPACT_ATOMS: atom_id res chain seq x y z
N MET A 1 70.56 50.05 3.81
CA MET A 1 69.93 48.75 4.09
C MET A 1 69.51 48.14 2.76
N GLU A 2 70.09 46.96 2.56
CA GLU A 2 70.09 45.94 1.51
C GLU A 2 69.28 46.00 0.21
N SER A 3 69.93 45.41 -0.80
CA SER A 3 69.50 45.24 -2.18
C SER A 3 70.26 44.03 -2.81
N TRP A 4 69.56 43.22 -3.62
CA TRP A 4 70.00 42.44 -4.81
C TRP A 4 70.47 40.94 -4.80
N LYS A 5 69.66 40.10 -5.48
CA LYS A 5 69.94 39.16 -6.62
C LYS A 5 70.52 37.71 -6.44
N PRO A 6 70.34 36.79 -7.45
CA PRO A 6 69.98 35.35 -7.29
C PRO A 6 71.04 34.32 -7.77
N LEU A 7 70.78 33.00 -7.60
CA LEU A 7 71.69 31.89 -7.97
C LEU A 7 71.19 30.92 -9.07
N ARG A 8 72.16 30.38 -9.82
CA ARG A 8 72.12 29.67 -11.12
C ARG A 8 72.00 28.12 -11.01
N ARG A 9 71.60 27.53 -12.16
CA ARG A 9 71.61 26.10 -12.57
C ARG A 9 73.01 25.45 -12.59
N HIS A 10 73.07 24.10 -12.54
CA HIS A 10 73.76 23.22 -13.53
C HIS A 10 73.37 21.73 -13.31
N CYS A 11 72.99 21.01 -14.38
CA CYS A 11 72.85 19.56 -14.40
C CYS A 11 73.36 19.02 -15.76
N GLY A 12 74.20 17.98 -15.75
CA GLY A 12 74.95 17.49 -16.90
C GLY A 12 74.50 16.12 -17.42
N ARG A 13 74.52 16.03 -18.77
CA ARG A 13 74.76 14.92 -19.71
C ARG A 13 73.93 13.62 -19.66
N GLN A 14 73.24 13.41 -20.79
CA GLN A 14 72.51 12.22 -21.26
C GLN A 14 73.44 11.08 -21.73
N ARG A 15 73.03 9.82 -21.47
CA ARG A 15 73.47 8.62 -22.20
C ARG A 15 72.38 8.23 -23.21
N CYS A 16 72.78 7.91 -24.43
CA CYS A 16 71.90 7.44 -25.51
C CYS A 16 71.47 5.98 -25.27
N LEU A 17 70.20 5.67 -25.52
CA LEU A 17 69.59 4.33 -25.40
C LEU A 17 69.52 3.63 -26.77
N ASP A 18 69.64 2.29 -26.72
CA ASP A 18 69.83 1.34 -27.81
C ASP A 18 68.66 1.28 -28.84
N PRO A 19 68.91 1.18 -30.16
CA PRO A 19 67.86 1.15 -31.20
C PRO A 19 66.91 -0.05 -31.12
N LEU A 20 67.36 -1.16 -30.53
CA LEU A 20 66.55 -2.36 -30.29
C LEU A 20 65.47 -2.15 -29.22
N LEU A 21 65.73 -1.26 -28.24
CA LEU A 21 64.76 -0.93 -27.20
C LEU A 21 63.63 -0.04 -27.75
N MET A 22 63.93 0.84 -28.72
CA MET A 22 62.90 1.66 -29.37
C MET A 22 61.91 0.85 -30.23
N TRP A 23 62.38 -0.22 -30.88
CA TRP A 23 61.50 -1.10 -31.66
C TRP A 23 60.58 -1.95 -30.77
N CYS A 24 61.09 -2.46 -29.64
CA CYS A 24 60.26 -3.17 -28.66
C CYS A 24 59.21 -2.25 -28.03
N VAL A 25 59.56 -0.98 -27.72
CA VAL A 25 58.59 0.01 -27.20
C VAL A 25 57.54 0.38 -28.25
N ALA A 26 57.90 0.50 -29.53
CA ALA A 26 56.94 0.79 -30.59
C ALA A 26 55.94 -0.36 -30.83
N VAL A 27 56.40 -1.62 -30.79
CA VAL A 27 55.53 -2.80 -30.94
C VAL A 27 54.65 -3.03 -29.70
N LEU A 28 55.16 -2.71 -28.49
CA LEU A 28 54.34 -2.68 -27.27
C LEU A 28 53.31 -1.53 -27.28
N CYS A 29 53.65 -0.35 -27.82
CA CYS A 29 52.69 0.75 -27.97
C CYS A 29 51.60 0.46 -29.01
N LEU A 30 51.92 -0.24 -30.11
CA LEU A 30 50.92 -0.64 -31.11
C LEU A 30 50.03 -1.81 -30.64
N SER A 31 50.51 -2.70 -29.77
CA SER A 31 49.68 -3.74 -29.15
C SER A 31 48.84 -3.21 -27.97
N CYS A 32 49.28 -2.14 -27.30
CA CYS A 32 48.46 -1.40 -26.32
C CYS A 32 47.35 -0.54 -26.95
N LEU A 33 47.42 -0.22 -28.25
CA LEU A 33 46.34 0.49 -28.96
C LEU A 33 45.20 -0.44 -29.43
N SER A 34 45.38 -1.75 -29.30
CA SER A 34 44.39 -2.78 -29.68
C SER A 34 43.89 -3.63 -28.51
N SER A 35 44.16 -3.23 -27.27
CA SER A 35 43.70 -3.94 -26.07
C SER A 35 43.02 -2.97 -25.12
N GLY A 36 41.69 -2.91 -25.20
CA GLY A 36 40.86 -2.23 -24.21
C GLY A 36 39.92 -1.15 -24.77
N ARG A 37 39.11 -1.46 -25.80
CA ARG A 37 37.71 -1.01 -25.70
C ARG A 37 37.08 -1.90 -24.61
N ALA A 38 37.26 -1.51 -23.36
CA ALA A 38 36.26 -1.84 -22.37
C ALA A 38 34.96 -1.27 -22.94
N ASP A 39 33.97 -2.13 -23.12
CA ASP A 39 32.62 -1.73 -23.50
C ASP A 39 32.16 -0.72 -22.44
N GLU A 40 32.20 0.57 -22.78
CA GLU A 40 31.46 1.59 -22.04
C GLU A 40 30.01 1.18 -22.22
N SER A 41 29.50 0.34 -21.32
CA SER A 41 28.08 0.02 -21.24
C SER A 41 27.36 1.36 -21.18
N GLN A 42 26.75 1.76 -22.29
CA GLN A 42 26.26 3.13 -22.45
C GLN A 42 25.32 3.45 -21.29
N VAL A 43 25.74 4.36 -20.42
CA VAL A 43 24.94 4.84 -19.29
C VAL A 43 23.60 5.28 -19.86
N PRO A 44 22.47 4.69 -19.45
CA PRO A 44 21.18 5.02 -20.04
C PRO A 44 20.79 6.44 -19.62
N LEU A 45 20.53 7.31 -20.59
CA LEU A 45 20.16 8.71 -20.37
C LEU A 45 18.69 8.94 -20.73
N VAL A 46 17.96 9.68 -19.91
CA VAL A 46 16.57 10.06 -20.22
C VAL A 46 16.35 11.52 -19.83
N ARG A 47 15.87 12.32 -20.77
CA ARG A 47 15.46 13.71 -20.51
C ARG A 47 13.97 13.77 -20.22
N ILE A 48 13.61 14.15 -18.99
CA ILE A 48 12.24 14.41 -18.53
C ILE A 48 11.98 15.92 -18.39
N GLU A 49 10.77 16.31 -17.98
CA GLU A 49 10.39 17.73 -17.78
C GLU A 49 11.35 18.46 -16.82
N ASN A 50 11.76 17.80 -15.74
CA ASN A 50 12.63 18.36 -14.69
C ASN A 50 14.12 18.44 -15.05
N GLY A 51 14.60 17.66 -16.03
CA GLY A 51 16.03 17.61 -16.34
C GLY A 51 16.49 16.29 -16.96
N LEU A 52 17.83 16.14 -17.07
CA LEU A 52 18.46 14.93 -17.59
C LEU A 52 18.73 13.93 -16.45
N LEU A 53 18.40 12.66 -16.67
CA LEU A 53 18.65 11.54 -15.77
C LEU A 53 19.73 10.64 -16.36
N ALA A 54 20.64 10.16 -15.52
CA ALA A 54 21.50 9.03 -15.80
C ALA A 54 21.09 7.84 -14.92
N GLY A 55 20.63 6.77 -15.55
CA GLY A 55 20.31 5.51 -14.87
C GLY A 55 21.50 4.56 -14.85
N LYS A 56 21.24 3.29 -14.55
CA LYS A 56 22.21 2.20 -14.67
C LYS A 56 21.63 1.04 -15.46
N ARG A 57 22.48 0.37 -16.24
CA ARG A 57 22.15 -0.88 -16.90
C ARG A 57 22.57 -2.06 -16.02
N ILE A 58 21.66 -3.00 -15.79
CA ILE A 58 21.89 -4.22 -15.01
C ILE A 58 21.58 -5.44 -15.87
N SER A 59 22.36 -6.51 -15.73
CA SER A 59 22.08 -7.79 -16.39
C SER A 59 21.29 -8.68 -15.45
N VAL A 60 20.10 -9.09 -15.88
CA VAL A 60 19.14 -9.88 -15.10
C VAL A 60 18.74 -11.08 -15.95
N LEU A 61 19.03 -12.29 -15.47
CA LEU A 61 18.79 -13.54 -16.21
C LEU A 61 19.36 -13.52 -17.65
N GLY A 62 20.52 -12.88 -17.84
CA GLY A 62 21.18 -12.76 -19.14
C GLY A 62 20.58 -11.71 -20.09
N LYS A 63 19.66 -10.86 -19.60
CA LYS A 63 19.05 -9.77 -20.36
C LYS A 63 19.35 -8.43 -19.69
N ASP A 64 19.53 -7.39 -20.49
CA ASP A 64 19.82 -6.05 -19.98
C ASP A 64 18.54 -5.27 -19.64
N VAL A 65 18.51 -4.72 -18.44
CA VAL A 65 17.45 -3.85 -17.93
C VAL A 65 18.07 -2.49 -17.59
N ASP A 66 17.49 -1.42 -18.10
CA ASP A 66 17.83 -0.06 -17.67
C ASP A 66 16.98 0.30 -16.44
N ALA A 67 17.63 0.74 -15.36
CA ALA A 67 16.99 1.16 -14.12
C ALA A 67 17.32 2.61 -13.80
N PHE A 68 16.29 3.42 -13.55
CA PHE A 68 16.38 4.80 -13.10
C PHE A 68 15.74 4.89 -11.72
N LEU A 69 16.57 5.01 -10.68
CA LEU A 69 16.19 4.82 -9.29
C LEU A 69 16.28 6.15 -8.53
N GLY A 70 15.31 6.39 -7.63
CA GLY A 70 15.31 7.57 -6.76
C GLY A 70 15.04 8.89 -7.50
N ILE A 71 14.18 8.88 -8.52
CA ILE A 71 13.78 10.09 -9.24
C ILE A 71 12.80 10.88 -8.38
N PRO A 72 13.08 12.15 -8.01
CA PRO A 72 12.13 12.97 -7.27
C PRO A 72 10.92 13.28 -8.15
N TYR A 73 9.73 12.86 -7.74
CA TYR A 73 8.48 13.17 -8.46
C TYR A 73 7.68 14.30 -7.80
N ALA A 74 8.04 14.66 -6.56
CA ALA A 74 7.48 15.77 -5.80
C ALA A 74 8.56 16.42 -4.90
N LEU A 75 8.30 17.63 -4.40
CA LEU A 75 9.13 18.23 -3.36
C LEU A 75 9.09 17.40 -2.07
N ALA A 76 10.21 17.42 -1.33
CA ALA A 76 10.30 16.81 -0.02
C ALA A 76 9.20 17.37 0.91
N PRO A 77 8.31 16.53 1.48
CA PRO A 77 7.18 16.97 2.30
C PRO A 77 7.59 17.29 3.75
N ILE A 78 8.65 18.10 3.91
CA ILE A 78 9.25 18.48 5.20
C ILE A 78 8.82 19.87 5.65
N GLY A 79 8.91 20.12 6.97
CA GLY A 79 8.61 21.42 7.58
C GLY A 79 7.20 21.89 7.22
N ASN A 80 7.10 23.02 6.51
CA ASN A 80 5.81 23.60 6.10
C ASN A 80 5.01 22.71 5.14
N LEU A 81 5.67 21.80 4.41
CA LEU A 81 5.01 20.85 3.50
C LEU A 81 4.54 19.57 4.20
N ARG A 82 4.87 19.39 5.49
CA ARG A 82 4.32 18.28 6.28
C ARG A 82 2.80 18.46 6.40
N PHE A 83 2.08 17.38 6.08
CA PHE A 83 0.61 17.31 5.96
C PHE A 83 -0.01 18.10 4.80
N GLU A 84 0.79 18.71 3.94
CA GLU A 84 0.29 19.35 2.72
C GLU A 84 0.22 18.35 1.57
N LYS A 85 -0.60 18.67 0.56
CA LYS A 85 -0.59 17.96 -0.72
C LYS A 85 0.81 18.06 -1.36
N PRO A 86 1.27 17.01 -2.07
CA PRO A 86 2.56 17.03 -2.76
C PRO A 86 2.59 18.14 -3.81
N GLN A 87 3.74 18.79 -3.91
CA GLN A 87 4.02 19.82 -4.91
C GLN A 87 5.01 19.29 -5.94
N PRO A 88 4.96 19.75 -7.20
CA PRO A 88 5.88 19.28 -8.24
C PRO A 88 7.34 19.46 -7.84
N ALA A 89 8.19 18.46 -8.09
CA ALA A 89 9.62 18.57 -7.85
C ALA A 89 10.24 19.71 -8.67
N ASP A 90 11.30 20.32 -8.14
CA ASP A 90 12.07 21.34 -8.86
C ASP A 90 12.78 20.75 -10.09
N ALA A 91 13.08 21.60 -11.06
CA ALA A 91 14.01 21.25 -12.12
C ALA A 91 15.45 21.29 -11.59
N TRP A 92 16.34 20.50 -12.18
CA TRP A 92 17.77 20.48 -11.83
C TRP A 92 18.63 20.83 -13.04
N GLU A 93 19.78 21.45 -12.77
CA GLU A 93 20.83 21.67 -13.75
C GLU A 93 21.74 20.43 -13.86
N GLY A 94 22.27 20.19 -15.06
CA GLY A 94 23.13 19.04 -15.32
C GLY A 94 22.37 17.70 -15.37
N THR A 95 23.04 16.64 -14.91
CA THR A 95 22.54 15.26 -14.96
C THR A 95 22.35 14.72 -13.56
N PHE A 96 21.11 14.36 -13.22
CA PHE A 96 20.78 13.70 -11.96
C PHE A 96 21.12 12.20 -12.03
N GLN A 97 21.85 11.71 -11.04
CA GLN A 97 22.29 10.31 -10.96
C GLN A 97 21.20 9.43 -10.33
N ALA A 98 20.32 8.90 -11.19
CA ALA A 98 19.22 8.04 -10.80
C ALA A 98 19.66 6.56 -10.68
N VAL A 99 20.61 6.28 -9.80
CA VAL A 99 21.24 4.94 -9.67
C VAL A 99 21.04 4.27 -8.31
N ASN A 100 20.51 5.03 -7.34
CA ASN A 100 20.32 4.61 -5.96
C ASN A 100 18.84 4.51 -5.63
N LYS A 101 18.44 3.41 -4.97
CA LYS A 101 17.08 3.24 -4.47
C LYS A 101 16.78 4.29 -3.38
N PRO A 102 15.59 4.91 -3.37
CA PRO A 102 15.26 5.95 -2.40
C PRO A 102 15.06 5.39 -0.99
N PRO A 103 15.27 6.21 0.06
CA PRO A 103 14.93 5.80 1.41
C PRO A 103 13.40 5.71 1.58
N PRO A 104 12.88 4.81 2.44
CA PRO A 104 11.46 4.73 2.70
C PRO A 104 10.94 5.94 3.48
N CYS A 105 9.64 6.21 3.34
CA CYS A 105 8.95 7.25 4.10
C CYS A 105 8.95 6.98 5.60
N ARG A 106 8.94 8.04 6.42
CA ARG A 106 8.95 7.96 7.88
C ARG A 106 7.85 7.05 8.42
N GLN A 107 8.24 5.96 9.09
CA GLN A 107 7.33 4.94 9.61
C GLN A 107 7.98 4.11 10.74
N LEU A 108 7.16 3.31 11.43
CA LEU A 108 7.59 2.40 12.49
C LEU A 108 8.17 1.11 11.93
N ASP A 109 8.92 0.36 12.74
CA ASP A 109 9.39 -0.97 12.39
C ASP A 109 8.20 -1.91 12.13
N MET A 110 8.29 -2.71 11.07
CA MET A 110 7.21 -3.60 10.63
C MET A 110 7.52 -5.05 11.04
N PRO A 111 6.61 -5.78 11.72
CA PRO A 111 6.68 -7.23 11.80
C PRO A 111 6.59 -7.82 10.38
N PHE A 112 7.58 -8.64 9.99
CA PHE A 112 7.73 -9.04 8.59
C PHE A 112 7.58 -10.55 8.38
N LEU A 113 8.67 -11.32 8.38
CA LEU A 113 8.65 -12.78 8.13
C LEU A 113 9.09 -13.54 9.37
N ALA A 114 8.44 -14.65 9.71
CA ALA A 114 8.96 -15.64 10.68
C ALA A 114 9.52 -15.07 12.01
N GLY A 115 8.92 -14.01 12.55
CA GLY A 115 9.39 -13.35 13.78
C GLY A 115 10.50 -12.30 13.59
N THR A 116 10.96 -12.07 12.36
CA THR A 116 11.87 -10.97 11.97
C THR A 116 11.10 -9.67 11.75
N ARG A 117 11.85 -8.56 11.68
CA ARG A 117 11.30 -7.22 11.49
C ARG A 117 12.04 -6.48 10.37
N LEU A 118 11.35 -5.54 9.74
CA LEU A 118 11.97 -4.49 8.95
C LEU A 118 12.23 -3.28 9.85
N HIS A 119 13.49 -2.83 9.89
CA HIS A 119 14.00 -1.78 10.77
C HIS A 119 13.85 -0.38 10.16
N TYR A 120 12.62 0.07 9.98
CA TYR A 120 12.31 1.36 9.37
C TYR A 120 12.56 2.56 10.28
N SER A 121 12.41 2.41 11.60
CA SER A 121 12.36 3.56 12.51
C SER A 121 13.65 4.36 12.62
N ASN A 122 14.80 3.81 12.18
CA ASN A 122 16.10 4.51 12.15
C ASN A 122 16.64 4.70 10.72
N THR A 123 15.91 4.27 9.68
CA THR A 123 16.39 4.21 8.29
C THR A 123 15.49 4.95 7.31
N THR A 124 14.50 5.67 7.84
CA THR A 124 13.46 6.37 7.07
C THR A 124 13.53 7.86 7.25
N THR A 125 13.00 8.59 6.27
CA THR A 125 13.01 10.05 6.21
C THR A 125 11.66 10.57 5.73
N GLU A 126 11.36 11.84 6.00
CA GLU A 126 10.21 12.52 5.41
C GLU A 126 10.46 12.94 3.95
N ASP A 127 11.71 13.22 3.59
CA ASP A 127 12.11 13.39 2.19
C ASP A 127 12.13 12.04 1.49
N CYS A 128 10.96 11.58 1.05
CA CYS A 128 10.76 10.21 0.56
C CYS A 128 9.96 10.10 -0.74
N LEU A 129 9.49 11.20 -1.35
CA LEU A 129 8.62 11.17 -2.52
C LEU A 129 9.39 10.96 -3.83
N TYR A 130 9.90 9.73 -3.97
CA TYR A 130 10.72 9.28 -5.10
C TYR A 130 10.06 8.14 -5.86
N ALA A 131 10.34 8.09 -7.16
CA ALA A 131 9.92 7.07 -8.09
C ALA A 131 11.13 6.31 -8.64
N ASN A 132 10.89 5.09 -9.07
CA ASN A 132 11.85 4.24 -9.74
C ASN A 132 11.22 3.75 -11.05
N VAL A 133 11.98 3.74 -12.13
CA VAL A 133 11.53 3.31 -13.46
C VAL A 133 12.48 2.26 -14.02
N TRP A 134 11.93 1.13 -14.47
CA TRP A 134 12.67 0.05 -15.12
C TRP A 134 12.12 -0.16 -16.52
N ARG A 135 13.01 -0.45 -17.48
CA ARG A 135 12.64 -0.79 -18.86
C ARG A 135 13.59 -1.84 -19.45
N PRO A 136 13.17 -2.61 -20.47
CA PRO A 136 14.07 -3.47 -21.22
C PRO A 136 15.04 -2.60 -22.04
N SER A 137 16.35 -2.82 -21.86
CA SER A 137 17.39 -2.06 -22.60
C SER A 137 17.23 -2.22 -24.13
N SER A 138 16.88 -3.42 -24.58
CA SER A 138 16.66 -3.76 -25.99
C SER A 138 15.58 -2.91 -26.67
N SER A 139 14.63 -2.36 -25.91
CA SER A 139 13.56 -1.51 -26.44
C SER A 139 14.00 -0.06 -26.69
N CYS A 140 15.14 0.34 -26.11
CA CYS A 140 15.67 1.70 -26.20
C CYS A 140 17.18 1.67 -26.52
N PRO A 141 17.58 1.25 -27.74
CA PRO A 141 18.99 1.05 -28.10
C PRO A 141 19.80 2.35 -28.22
N GLN A 142 19.13 3.50 -28.33
CA GLN A 142 19.77 4.82 -28.35
C GLN A 142 19.79 5.40 -26.93
N SER A 143 20.96 5.89 -26.52
CA SER A 143 21.19 6.33 -25.13
C SER A 143 20.33 7.51 -24.70
N GLU A 144 19.91 8.42 -25.59
CA GLU A 144 19.20 9.66 -25.25
C GLU A 144 17.74 9.74 -25.76
N SER A 145 17.31 8.83 -26.64
CA SER A 145 15.96 8.83 -27.21
C SER A 145 15.38 7.42 -27.29
N CYS A 146 14.18 7.23 -26.77
CA CYS A 146 13.44 5.98 -26.91
C CYS A 146 12.12 6.20 -27.64
N GLY A 147 11.94 5.54 -28.79
CA GLY A 147 10.71 5.57 -29.58
C GLY A 147 9.72 4.45 -29.26
N ALA A 148 10.04 3.58 -28.29
CA ALA A 148 9.16 2.49 -27.89
C ALA A 148 7.85 3.02 -27.28
N LYS A 149 6.80 2.19 -27.36
CA LYS A 149 5.47 2.43 -26.79
C LYS A 149 5.00 1.20 -26.03
N LEU A 150 5.69 0.92 -24.93
CA LEU A 150 5.43 -0.25 -24.10
C LEU A 150 4.29 0.02 -23.10
N PRO A 151 3.49 -0.98 -22.75
CA PRO A 151 2.58 -0.87 -21.60
C PRO A 151 3.33 -0.47 -20.33
N VAL A 152 2.66 0.29 -19.49
CA VAL A 152 3.21 0.78 -18.23
C VAL A 152 2.50 0.11 -17.07
N ILE A 153 3.27 -0.47 -16.15
CA ILE A 153 2.75 -0.98 -14.88
C ILE A 153 3.26 -0.06 -13.76
N VAL A 154 2.34 0.51 -12.99
CA VAL A 154 2.66 1.31 -11.80
C VAL A 154 2.26 0.51 -10.56
N PHE A 155 3.24 0.11 -9.75
CA PHE A 155 3.00 -0.69 -8.55
C PHE A 155 2.88 0.20 -7.31
N ILE A 156 1.74 0.06 -6.62
CA ILE A 156 1.43 0.69 -5.34
C ILE A 156 1.66 -0.35 -4.25
N HIS A 157 2.68 -0.14 -3.42
CA HIS A 157 3.01 -1.08 -2.35
C HIS A 157 1.93 -1.14 -1.27
N GLY A 158 1.78 -2.32 -0.64
CA GLY A 158 0.94 -2.55 0.52
C GLY A 158 1.57 -2.05 1.82
N GLY A 159 1.10 -2.59 2.96
CA GLY A 159 1.59 -2.24 4.30
C GLY A 159 0.55 -1.55 5.20
N ALA A 160 -0.75 -1.86 5.03
CA ALA A 160 -1.85 -1.35 5.86
C ALA A 160 -1.95 0.19 5.94
N LEU A 161 -1.39 0.91 4.95
CA LEU A 161 -1.20 2.37 4.95
C LEU A 161 -0.31 2.89 6.08
N GLN A 162 0.30 2.01 6.87
CA GLN A 162 1.17 2.31 8.00
C GLN A 162 2.65 2.13 7.62
N TRP A 163 2.93 1.18 6.74
CA TRP A 163 4.25 0.77 6.32
C TRP A 163 4.38 0.69 4.81
N GLY A 164 5.61 0.52 4.34
CA GLY A 164 5.94 0.15 2.98
C GLY A 164 7.12 0.94 2.43
N ASP A 165 7.76 0.35 1.43
CA ASP A 165 8.98 0.86 0.82
C ASP A 165 9.07 0.34 -0.62
N SER A 166 9.16 1.24 -1.61
CA SER A 166 9.39 0.86 -3.01
C SER A 166 10.76 0.24 -3.29
N SER A 167 11.69 0.38 -2.35
CA SER A 167 13.06 -0.09 -2.45
C SER A 167 13.28 -1.49 -1.88
N LEU A 168 12.28 -2.07 -1.20
CA LEU A 168 12.34 -3.42 -0.64
C LEU A 168 12.63 -4.45 -1.75
N PHE A 169 13.48 -5.44 -1.47
CA PHE A 169 13.89 -6.45 -2.46
C PHE A 169 12.70 -7.21 -3.09
N LEU A 170 11.60 -7.38 -2.35
CA LEU A 170 10.37 -8.01 -2.84
C LEU A 170 9.59 -7.17 -3.85
N HIS A 171 9.86 -5.88 -3.91
CA HIS A 171 9.19 -4.95 -4.83
C HIS A 171 10.06 -4.64 -6.05
N ASP A 172 11.26 -5.24 -6.14
CA ASP A 172 12.16 -5.04 -7.28
C ASP A 172 11.60 -5.75 -8.52
N PRO A 173 11.23 -5.02 -9.59
CA PRO A 173 10.58 -5.60 -10.76
C PRO A 173 11.59 -5.99 -11.85
N SER A 174 12.89 -6.02 -11.56
CA SER A 174 13.92 -6.20 -12.59
C SER A 174 13.79 -7.53 -13.34
N VAL A 175 13.42 -8.62 -12.66
CA VAL A 175 13.08 -9.90 -13.29
C VAL A 175 11.81 -9.81 -14.13
N PHE A 176 10.77 -9.11 -13.62
CA PHE A 176 9.55 -8.86 -14.39
C PHE A 176 9.88 -8.19 -15.73
N VAL A 177 10.69 -7.12 -15.69
CA VAL A 177 11.08 -6.36 -16.88
C VAL A 177 12.04 -7.12 -17.78
N ALA A 178 12.92 -7.96 -17.24
CA ALA A 178 13.75 -8.84 -18.07
C ALA A 178 12.91 -9.87 -18.83
N GLU A 179 11.84 -10.38 -18.22
CA GLU A 179 10.96 -11.40 -18.80
C GLU A 179 9.77 -10.83 -19.60
N SER A 180 9.66 -9.50 -19.74
CA SER A 180 8.52 -8.88 -20.44
C SER A 180 8.85 -7.53 -21.10
N ASP A 181 8.06 -7.15 -22.11
CA ASP A 181 8.18 -5.81 -22.73
C ASP A 181 7.21 -4.83 -22.05
N VAL A 182 7.55 -4.38 -20.85
CA VAL A 182 6.83 -3.32 -20.13
C VAL A 182 7.79 -2.30 -19.54
N VAL A 183 7.30 -1.06 -19.38
CA VAL A 183 7.93 -0.12 -18.44
C VAL A 183 7.28 -0.32 -17.08
N PHE A 184 8.10 -0.52 -16.05
CA PHE A 184 7.61 -0.76 -14.70
C PHE A 184 8.00 0.41 -13.79
N VAL A 185 7.05 0.90 -13.01
CA VAL A 185 7.24 2.01 -12.07
C VAL A 185 6.91 1.54 -10.66
N THR A 186 7.82 1.78 -9.72
CA THR A 186 7.55 1.69 -8.28
C THR A 186 7.84 3.05 -7.65
N PHE A 187 7.23 3.34 -6.50
CA PHE A 187 7.38 4.64 -5.87
C PHE A 187 6.97 4.59 -4.40
N ASN A 188 7.45 5.57 -3.65
CA ASN A 188 7.05 5.80 -2.27
C ASN A 188 5.90 6.80 -2.21
N TYR A 189 4.97 6.60 -1.28
CA TYR A 189 3.97 7.58 -0.85
C TYR A 189 3.99 7.70 0.67
N ARG A 190 3.57 8.83 1.24
CA ARG A 190 3.54 8.98 2.70
C ARG A 190 2.57 7.98 3.32
N VAL A 191 3.03 7.32 4.37
CA VAL A 191 2.29 6.33 5.17
C VAL A 191 2.14 6.80 6.62
N SER A 192 1.41 6.02 7.42
CA SER A 192 1.10 6.30 8.83
C SER A 192 0.52 7.71 8.99
N MET A 193 0.78 8.35 10.12
CA MET A 193 0.29 9.70 10.39
C MET A 193 0.81 10.75 9.39
N PHE A 194 1.98 10.54 8.79
CA PHE A 194 2.55 11.48 7.81
C PHE A 194 1.71 11.53 6.52
N GLY A 195 1.02 10.43 6.19
CA GLY A 195 0.11 10.32 5.05
C GLY A 195 -1.38 10.43 5.38
N PHE A 196 -1.79 10.16 6.62
CA PHE A 196 -3.20 9.91 6.95
C PHE A 196 -3.69 10.55 8.26
N LEU A 197 -2.90 11.40 8.93
CA LEU A 197 -3.38 12.18 10.08
C LEU A 197 -4.49 13.15 9.64
N SER A 198 -5.58 13.20 10.38
CA SER A 198 -6.73 14.05 10.04
C SER A 198 -7.43 14.58 11.27
N ALA A 199 -7.79 15.87 11.24
CA ALA A 199 -8.72 16.50 12.19
C ALA A 199 -10.16 16.48 11.65
N LYS A 200 -10.40 15.88 10.47
CA LYS A 200 -11.67 15.88 9.73
C LYS A 200 -12.24 17.29 9.52
N ASN A 201 -11.37 18.26 9.23
CA ASN A 201 -11.72 19.63 8.89
C ASN A 201 -10.83 20.14 7.74
N PRO A 202 -11.12 21.32 7.15
CA PRO A 202 -10.35 21.84 6.03
C PRO A 202 -8.87 22.12 6.31
N ASP A 203 -8.49 22.35 7.57
CA ASP A 203 -7.09 22.67 7.94
C ASP A 203 -6.20 21.42 8.02
N LEU A 204 -6.79 20.25 8.30
CA LEU A 204 -6.12 18.96 8.26
C LEU A 204 -7.09 17.86 7.78
N PRO A 205 -7.37 17.80 6.46
CA PRO A 205 -8.37 16.89 5.91
C PRO A 205 -7.91 15.42 5.97
N GLY A 206 -6.60 15.16 5.90
CA GLY A 206 -6.00 13.83 5.80
C GLY A 206 -5.77 13.39 4.35
N ASN A 207 -5.56 12.09 4.15
CA ASN A 207 -5.35 11.45 2.84
C ASN A 207 -4.18 12.01 2.01
N THR A 208 -3.17 12.65 2.60
CA THR A 208 -2.00 13.16 1.86
C THR A 208 -1.24 12.05 1.14
N GLY A 209 -1.21 10.83 1.69
CA GLY A 209 -0.68 9.65 1.01
C GLY A 209 -1.40 9.32 -0.30
N MET A 210 -2.72 9.54 -0.39
CA MET A 210 -3.47 9.38 -1.65
C MET A 210 -3.16 10.49 -2.66
N TRP A 211 -2.93 11.71 -2.15
CA TRP A 211 -2.49 12.82 -2.99
C TRP A 211 -1.09 12.57 -3.56
N ASP A 212 -0.19 11.93 -2.82
CA ASP A 212 1.13 11.49 -3.30
C ASP A 212 0.97 10.50 -4.47
N GLN A 213 0.12 9.49 -4.31
CA GLN A 213 -0.15 8.51 -5.36
C GLN A 213 -0.70 9.16 -6.64
N VAL A 214 -1.71 10.04 -6.55
CA VAL A 214 -2.23 10.71 -7.76
C VAL A 214 -1.23 11.68 -8.38
N HIS A 215 -0.36 12.30 -7.56
CA HIS A 215 0.69 13.17 -8.07
C HIS A 215 1.71 12.38 -8.89
N LEU A 216 2.11 11.19 -8.42
CA LEU A 216 2.92 10.27 -9.22
C LEU A 216 2.20 9.85 -10.50
N LEU A 217 0.91 9.48 -10.46
CA LEU A 217 0.20 9.09 -11.68
C LEU A 217 0.16 10.22 -12.72
N LYS A 218 0.06 11.48 -12.28
CA LYS A 218 0.21 12.66 -13.16
C LYS A 218 1.65 12.81 -13.68
N TRP A 219 2.65 12.53 -12.85
CA TRP A 219 4.06 12.50 -13.28
C TRP A 219 4.31 11.42 -14.34
N VAL A 220 3.73 10.22 -14.18
CA VAL A 220 3.80 9.12 -15.15
C VAL A 220 3.21 9.57 -16.48
N GLN A 221 2.00 10.15 -16.48
CA GLN A 221 1.36 10.65 -17.70
C GLN A 221 2.22 11.66 -18.46
N LYS A 222 2.97 12.51 -17.75
CA LYS A 222 3.85 13.52 -18.35
C LYS A 222 5.18 12.98 -18.86
N ASN A 223 5.76 11.99 -18.17
CA ASN A 223 7.17 11.64 -18.35
C ASN A 223 7.41 10.24 -18.92
N ILE A 224 6.47 9.29 -18.77
CA ILE A 224 6.75 7.87 -19.04
C ILE A 224 7.08 7.57 -20.50
N GLU A 225 6.59 8.40 -21.42
CA GLU A 225 6.94 8.33 -22.84
C GLU A 225 8.45 8.48 -23.09
N LYS A 226 9.14 9.28 -22.28
CA LYS A 226 10.59 9.47 -22.39
C LYS A 226 11.38 8.21 -22.04
N PHE A 227 10.77 7.31 -21.26
CA PHE A 227 11.31 6.01 -20.91
C PHE A 227 10.91 4.91 -21.92
N GLY A 228 10.12 5.22 -22.94
CA GLY A 228 9.59 4.26 -23.91
C GLY A 228 8.24 3.65 -23.52
N GLY A 229 7.57 4.19 -22.50
CA GLY A 229 6.24 3.78 -22.07
C GLY A 229 5.13 4.47 -22.87
N ASP A 230 3.97 3.83 -22.97
CA ASP A 230 2.77 4.42 -23.55
C ASP A 230 1.86 4.96 -22.43
N PRO A 231 1.72 6.30 -22.29
CA PRO A 231 0.85 6.89 -21.27
C PRO A 231 -0.63 6.54 -21.46
N THR A 232 -1.04 6.03 -22.63
CA THR A 232 -2.41 5.57 -22.90
C THR A 232 -2.65 4.10 -22.54
N MET A 233 -1.62 3.39 -22.08
CA MET A 233 -1.67 1.99 -21.64
C MET A 233 -1.08 1.82 -20.22
N VAL A 234 -1.57 2.64 -19.28
CA VAL A 234 -1.15 2.55 -17.87
C VAL A 234 -2.06 1.58 -17.12
N THR A 235 -1.44 0.60 -16.46
CA THR A 235 -2.06 -0.34 -15.52
C THR A 235 -1.53 -0.04 -14.12
N ILE A 236 -2.42 0.23 -13.18
CA ILE A 236 -2.04 0.31 -11.76
C ILE A 236 -2.17 -1.07 -11.13
N LYS A 237 -1.13 -1.52 -10.43
CA LYS A 237 -1.07 -2.80 -9.72
C LYS A 237 -0.89 -2.50 -8.25
N GLY A 238 -1.60 -3.21 -7.37
CA GLY A 238 -1.41 -3.04 -5.94
C GLY A 238 -1.62 -4.34 -5.19
N GLN A 239 -0.95 -4.46 -4.05
CA GLN A 239 -1.08 -5.59 -3.13
C GLN A 239 -1.61 -5.09 -1.77
N SER A 240 -2.55 -5.81 -1.16
CA SER A 240 -3.13 -5.45 0.15
C SER A 240 -3.71 -4.03 0.18
N ALA A 241 -3.27 -3.16 1.09
CA ALA A 241 -3.63 -1.73 1.10
C ALA A 241 -3.30 -1.01 -0.23
N GLY A 242 -2.26 -1.44 -0.94
CA GLY A 242 -1.96 -0.97 -2.30
C GLY A 242 -3.04 -1.38 -3.31
N ALA A 243 -3.61 -2.58 -3.16
CA ALA A 243 -4.74 -3.05 -3.98
C ALA A 243 -6.01 -2.24 -3.69
N VAL A 244 -6.26 -1.95 -2.40
CA VAL A 244 -7.37 -1.11 -1.97
C VAL A 244 -7.27 0.29 -2.59
N THR A 245 -6.11 0.93 -2.46
CA THR A 245 -5.87 2.29 -2.98
C THR A 245 -5.88 2.33 -4.50
N ALA A 246 -5.35 1.30 -5.18
CA ALA A 246 -5.48 1.14 -6.62
C ALA A 246 -6.95 1.10 -7.05
N GLY A 247 -7.79 0.29 -6.39
CA GLY A 247 -9.23 0.25 -6.67
C GLY A 247 -9.93 1.59 -6.38
N LEU A 248 -9.54 2.30 -5.32
CA LEU A 248 -10.11 3.61 -4.96
C LEU A 248 -9.72 4.72 -5.94
N HIS A 249 -8.57 4.62 -6.61
CA HIS A 249 -8.24 5.52 -7.71
C HIS A 249 -9.25 5.43 -8.87
N ALA A 250 -9.93 4.28 -9.05
CA ALA A 250 -10.96 4.13 -10.09
C ALA A 250 -12.23 4.95 -9.82
N THR A 251 -12.45 5.36 -8.58
CA THR A 251 -13.64 6.12 -8.15
C THR A 251 -13.34 7.58 -7.86
N SER A 252 -12.06 7.93 -7.71
CA SER A 252 -11.64 9.30 -7.40
C SER A 252 -11.66 10.20 -8.64
N PRO A 253 -12.38 11.35 -8.62
CA PRO A 253 -12.34 12.33 -9.70
C PRO A 253 -10.92 12.85 -10.01
N GLN A 254 -10.03 12.83 -9.02
CA GLN A 254 -8.66 13.33 -9.15
C GLN A 254 -7.78 12.44 -10.03
N SER A 255 -8.17 11.18 -10.20
CA SER A 255 -7.39 10.14 -10.87
C SER A 255 -7.95 9.76 -12.24
N LYS A 256 -9.11 10.34 -12.61
CA LYS A 256 -9.82 10.06 -13.86
C LYS A 256 -8.91 10.30 -15.07
N GLY A 257 -8.79 9.27 -15.91
CA GLY A 257 -8.02 9.33 -17.15
C GLY A 257 -6.51 9.16 -17.00
N LEU A 258 -5.99 8.89 -15.79
CA LEU A 258 -4.55 8.67 -15.58
C LEU A 258 -4.10 7.22 -15.83
N PHE A 259 -5.04 6.28 -15.94
CA PHE A 259 -4.80 4.86 -16.18
C PHE A 259 -6.05 4.18 -16.76
N ASN A 260 -5.90 2.94 -17.23
CA ASN A 260 -6.96 2.22 -17.95
C ASN A 260 -7.33 0.88 -17.30
N ARG A 261 -6.40 0.28 -16.55
CA ARG A 261 -6.53 -1.07 -16.00
C ARG A 261 -6.05 -1.12 -14.55
N ILE A 262 -6.60 -2.07 -13.80
CA ILE A 262 -6.19 -2.32 -12.41
C ILE A 262 -5.89 -3.80 -12.19
N ILE A 263 -4.82 -4.08 -11.47
CA ILE A 263 -4.56 -5.38 -10.83
C ILE A 263 -4.64 -5.19 -9.31
N MET A 264 -5.55 -5.92 -8.66
CA MET A 264 -5.71 -5.90 -7.20
C MET A 264 -5.41 -7.27 -6.62
N GLU A 265 -4.33 -7.34 -5.86
CA GLU A 265 -3.82 -8.56 -5.24
C GLU A 265 -4.17 -8.52 -3.74
N SER A 266 -5.06 -9.42 -3.32
CA SER A 266 -5.45 -9.66 -1.92
C SER A 266 -6.15 -8.50 -1.19
N SER A 267 -6.84 -7.58 -1.87
CA SER A 267 -7.86 -6.71 -1.26
C SER A 267 -8.58 -5.85 -2.31
N THR A 268 -9.64 -5.14 -1.92
CA THR A 268 -10.41 -4.21 -2.78
C THR A 268 -11.01 -3.05 -1.97
N PRO A 269 -11.52 -1.99 -2.63
CA PRO A 269 -12.24 -0.90 -1.98
C PRO A 269 -13.44 -1.31 -1.10
N LEU A 270 -14.01 -2.50 -1.28
CA LEU A 270 -15.10 -2.99 -0.43
C LEU A 270 -14.62 -3.60 0.90
N SER A 271 -13.31 -3.65 1.16
CA SER A 271 -12.78 -4.29 2.37
C SER A 271 -13.29 -3.60 3.64
N LEU A 272 -13.80 -4.38 4.61
CA LEU A 272 -14.17 -3.85 5.93
C LEU A 272 -12.98 -3.29 6.73
N PHE A 273 -11.74 -3.57 6.30
CA PHE A 273 -10.54 -2.92 6.82
C PHE A 273 -10.66 -1.38 6.79
N LEU A 274 -11.25 -0.83 5.71
CA LEU A 274 -11.44 0.62 5.55
C LEU A 274 -12.43 1.24 6.53
N THR A 275 -13.36 0.42 7.03
CA THR A 275 -14.43 0.86 7.92
C THR A 275 -14.23 0.38 9.35
N MET A 276 -13.03 -0.09 9.69
CA MET A 276 -12.70 -0.42 11.06
C MET A 276 -12.89 0.81 11.97
N SER A 277 -13.35 0.57 13.18
CA SER A 277 -13.72 1.61 14.15
C SER A 277 -12.48 2.35 14.69
N PHE A 278 -12.02 3.36 13.97
CA PHE A 278 -10.93 4.24 14.41
C PHE A 278 -11.46 5.60 14.87
N ASN A 279 -10.97 6.08 16.02
CA ASN A 279 -11.21 7.45 16.46
C ASN A 279 -10.22 8.41 15.80
N VAL A 280 -10.43 8.72 14.52
CA VAL A 280 -9.54 9.55 13.69
C VAL A 280 -9.18 10.88 14.36
N VAL A 281 -10.21 11.60 14.85
CA VAL A 281 -10.03 12.88 15.52
C VAL A 281 -9.29 12.71 16.85
N GLY A 282 -9.62 11.65 17.60
CA GLY A 282 -8.90 11.30 18.83
C GLY A 282 -7.43 10.99 18.60
N GLN A 283 -7.07 10.36 17.47
CA GLN A 283 -5.67 10.11 17.11
C GLN A 283 -4.92 11.42 16.84
N PHE A 284 -5.55 12.35 16.11
CA PHE A 284 -5.00 13.71 15.93
C PHE A 284 -4.76 14.40 17.28
N VAL A 285 -5.77 14.42 18.16
CA VAL A 285 -5.66 15.03 19.49
C VAL A 285 -4.57 14.36 20.32
N ASN A 286 -4.46 13.03 20.28
CA ASN A 286 -3.44 12.29 21.03
C ASN A 286 -2.03 12.62 20.55
N VAL A 287 -1.78 12.62 19.23
CA VAL A 287 -0.48 13.00 18.66
C VAL A 287 -0.14 14.45 19.03
N ALA A 288 -1.08 15.37 18.85
CA ALA A 288 -0.87 16.77 19.20
C ALA A 288 -0.58 16.99 20.69
N ASN A 289 -1.35 16.35 21.57
CA ASN A 289 -1.17 16.46 23.02
C ASN A 289 0.15 15.81 23.48
N ALA A 290 0.52 14.66 22.90
CA ALA A 290 1.77 13.96 23.21
C ALA A 290 3.04 14.81 22.93
N HIS A 291 2.91 15.82 22.05
CA HIS A 291 3.97 16.76 21.71
C HIS A 291 3.76 18.17 22.26
N GLY A 292 2.79 18.36 23.17
CA GLY A 292 2.53 19.65 23.80
C GLY A 292 1.98 20.72 22.84
N CYS A 293 1.38 20.31 21.72
CA CYS A 293 0.81 21.23 20.74
C CYS A 293 -0.61 21.68 21.07
N ILE A 294 -1.27 21.08 22.07
CA ILE A 294 -2.62 21.45 22.52
C ILE A 294 -2.52 22.29 23.79
N ASP A 295 -3.13 23.47 23.74
CA ASP A 295 -3.46 24.26 24.92
C ASP A 295 -4.79 23.76 25.50
N ASN A 296 -4.73 23.03 26.62
CA ASN A 296 -5.90 22.45 27.28
C ASN A 296 -6.86 23.49 27.87
N SER A 297 -6.51 24.79 27.87
CA SER A 297 -7.42 25.87 28.26
C SER A 297 -8.36 26.33 27.13
N LYS A 298 -8.12 25.87 25.90
CA LYS A 298 -8.88 26.25 24.69
C LYS A 298 -9.57 25.05 24.05
N ASP A 299 -10.59 25.30 23.23
CA ASP A 299 -11.12 24.27 22.33
C ASP A 299 -10.14 24.08 21.17
N TRP A 300 -9.52 22.90 21.11
CA TRP A 300 -8.58 22.54 20.05
C TRP A 300 -9.19 22.67 18.65
N ARG A 301 -10.52 22.58 18.50
CA ARG A 301 -11.20 22.70 17.19
C ARG A 301 -11.00 24.07 16.57
N GLU A 302 -10.99 25.12 17.39
CA GLU A 302 -10.78 26.50 16.95
C GLU A 302 -9.31 26.82 16.68
N GLU A 303 -8.40 25.97 17.16
CA GLU A 303 -6.95 26.15 17.12
C GLU A 303 -6.25 25.15 16.18
N THR A 304 -6.99 24.43 15.33
CA THR A 304 -6.43 23.41 14.42
C THR A 304 -5.24 23.94 13.61
N PRO A 305 -5.30 25.14 12.98
CA PRO A 305 -4.14 25.68 12.26
C PRO A 305 -2.89 25.88 13.12
N ALA A 306 -3.06 26.36 14.36
CA ALA A 306 -1.96 26.55 15.30
C ALA A 306 -1.36 25.22 15.76
N ILE A 307 -2.21 24.22 16.03
CA ILE A 307 -1.80 22.86 16.40
C ILE A 307 -1.02 22.20 15.26
N VAL A 308 -1.51 22.30 14.02
CA VAL A 308 -0.82 21.77 12.82
C VAL A 308 0.53 22.46 12.64
N ASN A 309 0.59 23.78 12.79
CA ASN A 309 1.85 24.54 12.71
C ASN A 309 2.84 24.14 13.82
N CYS A 310 2.36 23.83 15.02
CA CYS A 310 3.20 23.25 16.07
C CYS A 310 3.73 21.87 15.66
N LEU A 311 2.85 20.97 15.20
CA LEU A 311 3.23 19.62 14.76
C LEU A 311 4.24 19.62 13.61
N ARG A 312 4.20 20.61 12.71
CA ARG A 312 5.20 20.79 11.64
C ARG A 312 6.61 21.04 12.14
N LYS A 313 6.75 21.60 13.35
CA LYS A 313 8.03 21.92 13.99
C LYS A 313 8.56 20.79 14.87
N VAL A 314 7.76 19.75 15.12
CA VAL A 314 8.19 18.60 15.90
C VAL A 314 9.13 17.75 15.05
N GLU A 315 10.26 17.33 15.59
CA GLU A 315 11.15 16.40 14.90
C GLU A 315 10.44 15.07 14.60
N ALA A 316 10.60 14.55 13.39
CA ALA A 316 9.94 13.30 12.98
C ALA A 316 10.33 12.11 13.87
N ASP A 317 11.54 12.12 14.42
CA ASP A 317 12.03 11.13 15.37
C ASP A 317 11.31 11.18 16.71
N ALA A 318 10.97 12.37 17.20
CA ALA A 318 10.18 12.52 18.41
C ALA A 318 8.77 11.95 18.23
N ILE A 319 8.16 12.21 17.06
CA ILE A 319 6.86 11.63 16.68
C ILE A 319 6.93 10.11 16.67
N ILE A 320 7.92 9.53 15.98
CA ILE A 320 8.09 8.08 15.93
C ILE A 320 8.32 7.49 17.32
N ALA A 321 9.12 8.14 18.17
CA ALA A 321 9.35 7.70 19.54
C ALA A 321 8.04 7.63 20.34
N LYS A 322 7.15 8.62 20.20
CA LYS A 322 5.84 8.61 20.86
C LYS A 322 4.89 7.56 20.28
N LEU A 323 4.89 7.36 18.96
CA LEU A 323 4.07 6.32 18.33
C LEU A 323 4.50 4.90 18.75
N LYS A 324 5.79 4.67 19.04
CA LYS A 324 6.28 3.39 19.59
C LYS A 324 5.67 3.05 20.95
N GLU A 325 5.25 4.04 21.73
CA GLU A 325 4.60 3.85 23.03
C GLU A 325 3.11 3.45 22.91
N GLU A 326 2.51 3.65 21.72
CA GLU A 326 1.11 3.31 21.46
C GLU A 326 0.93 1.85 21.00
N THR A 327 -0.30 1.36 21.13
CA THR A 327 -0.66 0.02 20.66
C THR A 327 -0.66 -0.05 19.13
N THR A 328 -0.41 -1.22 18.54
CA THR A 328 -0.40 -1.41 17.08
C THR A 328 -1.68 -0.89 16.43
N PHE A 329 -2.83 -1.06 17.08
CA PHE A 329 -4.10 -0.53 16.58
C PHE A 329 -4.15 1.00 16.54
N LYS A 330 -3.61 1.68 17.55
CA LYS A 330 -3.58 3.15 17.60
C LYS A 330 -2.53 3.76 16.69
N GLN A 331 -1.54 2.98 16.25
CA GLN A 331 -0.55 3.37 15.25
C GLN A 331 -1.09 3.36 13.81
N MET A 332 -2.28 2.78 13.58
CA MET A 332 -2.95 2.78 12.28
C MET A 332 -3.78 4.06 12.09
N PHE A 333 -3.47 4.83 11.05
CA PHE A 333 -4.20 6.06 10.71
C PHE A 333 -5.06 5.79 9.46
N PRO A 334 -6.40 5.77 9.59
CA PRO A 334 -7.27 5.38 8.49
C PRO A 334 -7.46 6.49 7.47
N MET A 335 -7.93 6.12 6.28
CA MET A 335 -8.42 7.08 5.29
C MET A 335 -9.70 7.78 5.77
N VAL A 336 -9.91 8.99 5.25
CA VAL A 336 -11.13 9.78 5.46
C VAL A 336 -11.96 9.79 4.18
N PHE A 337 -13.27 9.61 4.33
CA PHE A 337 -14.24 9.65 3.21
C PHE A 337 -15.18 10.84 3.38
N GLY A 338 -15.79 11.29 2.28
CA GLY A 338 -16.58 12.52 2.23
C GLY A 338 -15.76 13.77 1.93
N ASP A 339 -14.55 13.62 1.39
CA ASP A 339 -13.68 14.73 0.98
C ASP A 339 -13.62 14.88 -0.55
N GLN A 340 -12.80 15.82 -1.04
CA GLN A 340 -12.66 16.07 -2.48
C GLN A 340 -11.96 14.93 -3.25
N PHE A 341 -11.29 14.01 -2.56
CA PHE A 341 -10.59 12.87 -3.16
C PHE A 341 -11.49 11.63 -3.20
N PHE A 342 -12.17 11.36 -2.10
CA PHE A 342 -13.19 10.32 -1.94
C PHE A 342 -14.52 10.92 -1.50
N PRO A 343 -15.35 11.40 -2.44
CA PRO A 343 -16.60 12.10 -2.10
C PRO A 343 -17.65 11.18 -1.46
N ASN A 344 -17.58 9.88 -1.70
CA ASN A 344 -18.62 8.92 -1.30
C ASN A 344 -18.06 7.81 -0.40
N ASP A 345 -18.94 7.14 0.36
CA ASP A 345 -18.61 5.96 1.17
C ASP A 345 -18.20 4.79 0.26
N PRO A 346 -17.03 4.17 0.43
CA PRO A 346 -16.59 3.07 -0.41
C PRO A 346 -17.47 1.83 -0.27
N LEU A 347 -18.27 1.67 0.79
CA LEU A 347 -19.21 0.56 0.91
C LEU A 347 -20.57 0.84 0.26
N ASP A 348 -20.79 2.07 -0.24
CA ASP A 348 -21.97 2.39 -1.03
C ASP A 348 -21.80 1.89 -2.48
N PRO A 349 -22.68 0.98 -2.97
CA PRO A 349 -22.62 0.52 -4.35
C PRO A 349 -22.67 1.64 -5.40
N GLU A 350 -23.28 2.79 -5.08
CA GLU A 350 -23.36 3.94 -5.98
C GLU A 350 -22.01 4.65 -6.14
N THR A 351 -21.06 4.47 -5.22
CA THR A 351 -19.68 4.95 -5.37
C THR A 351 -19.00 4.40 -6.63
N TYR A 352 -19.46 3.22 -7.09
CA TYR A 352 -18.92 2.52 -8.25
C TYR A 352 -19.80 2.68 -9.50
N ALA A 353 -20.79 3.57 -9.49
CA ALA A 353 -21.65 3.80 -10.65
C ALA A 353 -20.87 4.31 -11.87
N ASP A 354 -19.83 5.12 -11.65
CA ASP A 354 -18.90 5.64 -12.67
C ASP A 354 -17.46 5.18 -12.35
N LEU A 355 -17.16 3.91 -12.60
CA LEU A 355 -15.81 3.35 -12.50
C LEU A 355 -14.97 3.77 -13.72
N HIS A 356 -13.90 4.54 -13.51
CA HIS A 356 -13.06 5.07 -14.60
C HIS A 356 -12.01 4.08 -15.11
N VAL A 357 -12.39 2.81 -15.30
CA VAL A 357 -11.50 1.73 -15.70
C VAL A 357 -12.16 0.78 -16.70
N LYS A 358 -11.36 0.15 -17.55
CA LYS A 358 -11.87 -0.75 -18.60
C LYS A 358 -11.85 -2.21 -18.16
N GLU A 359 -10.72 -2.63 -17.60
CA GLU A 359 -10.51 -4.01 -17.16
C GLU A 359 -9.86 -4.08 -15.78
N ILE A 360 -10.28 -5.08 -14.99
CA ILE A 360 -9.68 -5.40 -13.69
C ILE A 360 -9.26 -6.88 -13.61
N LEU A 361 -8.11 -7.12 -13.00
CA LEU A 361 -7.66 -8.44 -12.55
C LEU A 361 -7.66 -8.43 -11.03
N LEU A 362 -8.29 -9.43 -10.42
CA LEU A 362 -8.50 -9.55 -8.99
C LEU A 362 -8.01 -10.91 -8.53
N GLY A 363 -7.38 -11.01 -7.37
CA GLY A 363 -7.12 -12.32 -6.80
C GLY A 363 -6.78 -12.30 -5.33
N THR A 364 -6.68 -13.50 -4.79
CA THR A 364 -6.40 -13.78 -3.38
C THR A 364 -5.47 -14.98 -3.28
N THR A 365 -4.81 -15.16 -2.15
CA THR A 365 -4.16 -16.44 -1.79
C THR A 365 -5.17 -17.40 -1.15
N THR A 366 -4.82 -18.65 -0.83
CA THR A 366 -5.77 -19.61 -0.24
C THR A 366 -5.99 -19.44 1.27
N ASP A 367 -5.04 -18.79 1.96
CA ASP A 367 -5.00 -18.70 3.42
C ASP A 367 -4.71 -17.26 3.90
N GLU A 368 -5.40 -16.29 3.30
CA GLU A 368 -5.25 -14.84 3.55
C GLU A 368 -5.25 -14.44 5.04
N GLY A 369 -6.06 -15.10 5.87
CA GLY A 369 -6.26 -14.73 7.27
C GLY A 369 -5.10 -15.08 8.22
N THR A 370 -4.21 -16.01 7.81
CA THR A 370 -3.27 -16.64 8.74
C THR A 370 -2.17 -15.69 9.23
N VAL A 371 -1.63 -14.82 8.36
CA VAL A 371 -0.64 -13.79 8.75
C VAL A 371 -1.22 -12.79 9.73
N PHE A 372 -2.46 -12.34 9.52
CA PHE A 372 -3.09 -11.37 10.41
C PHE A 372 -3.30 -11.96 11.80
N LEU A 373 -3.79 -13.21 11.89
CA LEU A 373 -3.96 -13.87 13.17
C LEU A 373 -2.62 -14.13 13.86
N ASN A 374 -1.60 -14.55 13.11
CA ASN A 374 -0.25 -14.74 13.65
C ASN A 374 0.30 -13.43 14.26
N ASN A 375 0.11 -12.31 13.57
CA ASN A 375 0.49 -11.00 14.08
C ASN A 375 -0.30 -10.59 15.33
N ILE A 376 -1.61 -10.83 15.35
CA ILE A 376 -2.46 -10.58 16.54
C ILE A 376 -1.94 -11.39 17.74
N ARG A 377 -1.65 -12.68 17.56
CA ARG A 377 -1.13 -13.55 18.62
C ARG A 377 0.20 -13.05 19.18
N ASN A 378 1.06 -12.49 18.34
CA ASN A 378 2.35 -11.94 18.74
C ASN A 378 2.22 -10.62 19.52
N VAL A 379 1.27 -9.75 19.16
CA VAL A 379 1.10 -8.42 19.79
C VAL A 379 0.09 -8.41 20.94
N ALA A 380 -0.78 -9.42 21.01
CA ALA A 380 -1.80 -9.57 22.04
C ALA A 380 -1.87 -11.05 22.50
N PRO A 381 -0.91 -11.52 23.31
CA PRO A 381 -0.86 -12.91 23.78
C PRO A 381 -2.12 -13.38 24.51
N GLN A 382 -2.84 -12.46 25.19
CA GLN A 382 -4.13 -12.72 25.83
C GLN A 382 -5.23 -13.20 24.86
N PHE A 383 -5.02 -13.02 23.56
CA PHE A 383 -5.88 -13.60 22.54
C PHE A 383 -6.04 -15.12 22.71
N GLU A 384 -4.98 -15.80 23.16
CA GLU A 384 -4.98 -17.24 23.43
C GLU A 384 -5.99 -17.62 24.52
N ASP A 385 -6.11 -16.81 25.57
CA ASP A 385 -7.05 -17.08 26.67
C ASP A 385 -8.50 -16.93 26.17
N TYR A 386 -8.77 -15.97 25.29
CA TYR A 386 -10.10 -15.74 24.74
C TYR A 386 -10.57 -16.86 23.82
N ILE A 387 -9.68 -17.37 22.96
CA ILE A 387 -10.02 -18.49 22.06
C ILE A 387 -10.06 -19.84 22.78
N SER A 388 -9.40 -19.95 23.94
CA SER A 388 -9.46 -21.15 24.80
C SER A 388 -10.71 -21.18 25.68
N GLY A 389 -11.29 -20.01 25.97
CA GLY A 389 -12.56 -19.86 26.69
C GLY A 389 -13.79 -19.91 25.79
N ASN A 390 -14.72 -18.98 25.99
CA ASN A 390 -15.91 -18.85 25.14
C ASN A 390 -15.56 -18.13 23.82
N TYR A 391 -14.93 -18.86 22.90
CA TYR A 391 -14.49 -18.32 21.60
C TYR A 391 -15.62 -17.68 20.80
N ARG A 392 -16.84 -18.22 20.86
CA ARG A 392 -18.01 -17.62 20.17
C ARG A 392 -18.30 -16.21 20.71
N LEU A 393 -18.33 -16.04 22.02
CA LEU A 393 -18.54 -14.73 22.63
C LEU A 393 -17.40 -13.77 22.29
N ALA A 394 -16.15 -14.24 22.39
CA ALA A 394 -14.98 -13.43 22.08
C ALA A 394 -15.00 -12.93 20.63
N VAL A 395 -15.23 -13.82 19.66
CA VAL A 395 -15.32 -13.47 18.24
C VAL A 395 -16.50 -12.53 17.97
N THR A 396 -17.68 -12.81 18.56
CA THR A 396 -18.86 -11.94 18.42
C THR A 396 -18.56 -10.50 18.86
N LEU A 397 -17.92 -10.34 20.03
CA LEU A 397 -17.57 -9.02 20.58
C LEU A 397 -16.47 -8.35 19.77
N ALA A 398 -15.48 -9.11 19.29
CA ALA A 398 -14.43 -8.61 18.42
C ALA A 398 -15.01 -8.06 17.12
N LEU A 399 -15.90 -8.79 16.44
CA LEU A 399 -16.53 -8.33 15.19
C LEU A 399 -17.38 -7.09 15.38
N LYS A 400 -18.24 -7.09 16.40
CA LYS A 400 -19.05 -5.91 16.77
C LYS A 400 -18.17 -4.67 16.92
N THR A 401 -17.05 -4.81 17.64
CA THR A 401 -16.20 -3.68 18.01
C THR A 401 -15.34 -3.23 16.84
N MET A 402 -14.66 -4.17 16.18
CA MET A 402 -13.73 -3.93 15.10
C MET A 402 -14.42 -3.28 13.89
N PHE A 403 -15.59 -3.79 13.49
CA PHE A 403 -16.29 -3.35 12.28
C PHE A 403 -17.54 -2.49 12.56
N ASN A 404 -17.78 -2.14 13.83
CA ASN A 404 -18.96 -1.38 14.27
C ASN A 404 -20.30 -1.97 13.80
N ILE A 405 -20.44 -3.30 13.83
CA ILE A 405 -21.66 -3.98 13.38
C ILE A 405 -22.61 -4.29 14.55
N PRO A 406 -23.94 -4.36 14.33
CA PRO A 406 -24.89 -4.70 15.38
C PRO A 406 -24.54 -6.04 16.06
N LEU A 407 -24.69 -6.12 17.39
CA LEU A 407 -24.33 -7.31 18.16
C LEU A 407 -25.08 -8.57 17.68
N SER A 408 -26.35 -8.42 17.29
CA SER A 408 -27.14 -9.52 16.71
C SER A 408 -26.51 -10.05 15.42
N HIS A 409 -26.18 -9.17 14.48
CA HIS A 409 -25.49 -9.55 13.24
C HIS A 409 -24.13 -10.19 13.50
N ALA A 410 -23.32 -9.64 14.41
CA ALA A 410 -22.03 -10.25 14.79
C ALA A 410 -22.20 -11.66 15.36
N ARG A 411 -23.25 -11.87 16.17
CA ARG A 411 -23.60 -13.18 16.71
C ARG A 411 -24.03 -14.14 15.61
N ASP A 412 -24.90 -13.70 14.71
CA ASP A 412 -25.40 -14.51 13.59
C ASP A 412 -24.25 -14.95 12.68
N ILE A 413 -23.32 -14.04 12.39
CA ILE A 413 -22.08 -14.36 11.68
C ILE A 413 -21.30 -15.42 12.44
N THR A 414 -21.03 -15.20 13.73
CA THR A 414 -20.26 -16.14 14.55
C THR A 414 -20.91 -17.54 14.57
N VAL A 415 -22.24 -17.62 14.73
CA VAL A 415 -22.98 -18.88 14.71
C VAL A 415 -22.92 -19.54 13.33
N ALA A 416 -22.96 -18.77 12.24
CA ALA A 416 -22.84 -19.33 10.89
C ALA A 416 -21.48 -20.01 10.64
N TYR A 417 -20.41 -19.54 11.28
CA TYR A 417 -19.06 -20.12 11.15
C TYR A 417 -18.81 -21.25 12.15
N PHE A 418 -19.16 -21.05 13.42
CA PHE A 418 -18.87 -22.02 14.48
C PHE A 418 -19.98 -23.05 14.68
N GLY A 419 -21.15 -22.88 14.07
CA GLY A 419 -22.35 -23.59 14.51
C GLY A 419 -22.86 -23.07 15.85
N ASP A 420 -24.00 -23.59 16.28
CA ASP A 420 -24.58 -23.29 17.58
C ASP A 420 -23.80 -23.95 18.73
N GLN A 421 -24.33 -23.87 19.95
CA GLN A 421 -23.66 -24.41 21.14
C GLN A 421 -23.56 -25.94 21.16
N SER A 422 -24.23 -26.66 20.25
CA SER A 422 -24.12 -28.12 20.13
C SER A 422 -22.88 -28.58 19.37
N VAL A 423 -22.23 -27.66 18.63
CA VAL A 423 -21.01 -27.95 17.87
C VAL A 423 -19.80 -27.58 18.71
N GLU A 424 -18.95 -28.55 19.05
CA GLU A 424 -17.70 -28.29 19.74
C GLU A 424 -16.53 -28.17 18.75
N HIS A 425 -15.62 -27.25 19.04
CA HIS A 425 -14.42 -26.98 18.25
C HIS A 425 -13.21 -27.14 19.13
N ASN A 426 -12.17 -27.79 18.60
CA ASN A 426 -10.88 -27.82 19.26
C ASN A 426 -10.11 -26.54 18.94
N ARG A 427 -8.98 -26.32 19.62
CA ARG A 427 -8.16 -25.11 19.43
C ARG A 427 -7.77 -24.85 17.98
N LYS A 428 -7.41 -25.90 17.23
CA LYS A 428 -7.01 -25.76 15.83
C LYS A 428 -8.18 -25.30 14.96
N SER A 429 -9.34 -25.95 15.08
CA SER A 429 -10.51 -25.56 14.29
C SER A 429 -11.01 -24.16 14.65
N VAL A 430 -10.88 -23.73 15.92
CA VAL A 430 -11.17 -22.34 16.30
C VAL A 430 -10.25 -21.36 15.57
N ILE A 431 -8.94 -21.63 15.55
CA ILE A 431 -7.96 -20.79 14.85
C ILE A 431 -8.26 -20.72 13.36
N ASP A 432 -8.49 -21.86 12.73
CA ASP A 432 -8.78 -21.95 11.29
C ASP A 432 -10.06 -21.17 10.94
N ILE A 433 -11.11 -21.30 11.75
CA ILE A 433 -12.38 -20.57 11.57
C ILE A 433 -12.18 -19.06 11.75
N VAL A 434 -11.41 -18.60 12.75
CA VAL A 434 -11.15 -17.17 12.94
C VAL A 434 -10.36 -16.59 11.76
N CYS A 435 -9.36 -17.31 11.24
CA CYS A 435 -8.63 -16.93 10.03
C CYS A 435 -9.57 -16.78 8.83
N GLU A 436 -10.41 -17.79 8.59
CA GLU A 436 -11.38 -17.76 7.48
C GLU A 436 -12.36 -16.61 7.62
N LEU A 437 -12.91 -16.40 8.82
CA LEU A 437 -13.89 -15.37 9.10
C LEU A 437 -13.29 -13.97 8.84
N PHE A 438 -12.08 -13.71 9.34
CA PHE A 438 -11.41 -12.44 9.11
C PHE A 438 -11.08 -12.22 7.62
N ALA A 439 -10.59 -13.26 6.94
CA ALA A 439 -10.30 -13.22 5.51
C ALA A 439 -11.55 -13.00 4.67
N ASP A 440 -12.68 -13.62 5.02
CA ASP A 440 -13.96 -13.41 4.35
C ASP A 440 -14.44 -11.96 4.52
N ALA A 441 -14.30 -11.38 5.71
CA ALA A 441 -14.70 -10.01 6.00
C ALA A 441 -13.85 -8.95 5.26
N THR A 442 -12.56 -9.21 5.07
CA THR A 442 -11.59 -8.19 4.64
C THR A 442 -11.00 -8.41 3.25
N ILE A 443 -11.03 -9.64 2.72
CA ILE A 443 -10.36 -9.99 1.46
C ILE A 443 -11.27 -10.82 0.53
N TYR A 444 -11.67 -12.04 0.89
CA TYR A 444 -12.37 -12.94 -0.04
C TYR A 444 -13.71 -12.38 -0.53
N CYS A 445 -14.61 -12.05 0.38
CA CYS A 445 -15.94 -11.55 0.01
C CYS A 445 -15.90 -10.14 -0.60
N PRO A 446 -15.11 -9.18 -0.10
CA PRO A 446 -14.87 -7.93 -0.80
C PRO A 446 -14.42 -8.12 -2.24
N THR A 447 -13.46 -9.03 -2.49
CA THR A 447 -12.93 -9.30 -3.83
C THR A 447 -13.99 -9.85 -4.77
N LEU A 448 -14.79 -10.81 -4.31
CA LEU A 448 -15.90 -11.36 -5.08
C LEU A 448 -16.97 -10.29 -5.38
N MET A 449 -17.36 -9.51 -4.38
CA MET A 449 -18.40 -8.49 -4.52
C MET A 449 -17.95 -7.33 -5.39
N PHE A 450 -16.69 -6.92 -5.30
CA PHE A 450 -16.16 -5.87 -6.15
C PHE A 450 -16.14 -6.32 -7.61
N ALA A 451 -15.81 -7.59 -7.89
CA ALA A 451 -15.93 -8.16 -9.23
C ALA A 451 -17.37 -8.13 -9.76
N ASP A 452 -18.35 -8.50 -8.92
CA ASP A 452 -19.78 -8.42 -9.26
C ASP A 452 -20.21 -6.97 -9.55
N VAL A 453 -19.86 -6.02 -8.69
CA VAL A 453 -20.18 -4.60 -8.85
C VAL A 453 -19.55 -4.04 -10.13
N ALA A 454 -18.26 -4.29 -10.36
CA ALA A 454 -17.55 -3.80 -11.54
C ALA A 454 -18.17 -4.35 -12.84
N THR A 455 -18.45 -5.65 -12.89
CA THR A 455 -19.04 -6.28 -14.09
C THR A 455 -20.47 -5.81 -14.38
N GLN A 456 -21.28 -5.54 -13.36
CA GLN A 456 -22.60 -4.92 -13.52
C GLN A 456 -22.53 -3.50 -14.11
N ARG A 457 -21.38 -2.83 -14.01
CA ARG A 457 -21.12 -1.49 -14.55
C ARG A 457 -20.35 -1.52 -15.88
N GLY A 458 -20.21 -2.69 -16.49
CA GLY A 458 -19.59 -2.87 -17.81
C GLY A 458 -18.06 -3.00 -17.80
N VAL A 459 -17.43 -3.06 -16.62
CA VAL A 459 -16.00 -3.31 -16.48
C VAL A 459 -15.73 -4.82 -16.65
N LYS A 460 -14.77 -5.20 -17.48
CA LYS A 460 -14.39 -6.62 -17.58
C LYS A 460 -13.56 -7.00 -16.36
N ALA A 461 -13.93 -8.09 -15.70
CA ALA A 461 -13.19 -8.58 -14.54
C ALA A 461 -12.67 -10.00 -14.77
N TYR A 462 -11.47 -10.28 -14.25
CA TYR A 462 -10.85 -11.61 -14.24
C TYR A 462 -10.44 -11.93 -12.81
N ARG A 463 -10.62 -13.18 -12.39
CA ARG A 463 -10.32 -13.62 -11.02
C ARG A 463 -9.30 -14.76 -10.98
N TYR A 464 -8.39 -14.72 -10.02
CA TYR A 464 -7.54 -15.85 -9.63
C TYR A 464 -7.63 -16.19 -8.15
N ILE A 465 -7.20 -17.42 -7.83
CA ILE A 465 -6.75 -17.80 -6.50
C ILE A 465 -5.34 -18.38 -6.60
N PHE A 466 -4.38 -17.79 -5.88
CA PHE A 466 -3.02 -18.26 -5.81
C PHE A 466 -2.95 -19.38 -4.77
N ALA A 467 -2.66 -20.59 -5.23
CA ALA A 467 -2.80 -21.82 -4.46
C ALA A 467 -1.50 -22.62 -4.37
N HIS A 468 -0.37 -21.92 -4.41
CA HIS A 468 0.96 -22.50 -4.33
C HIS A 468 1.68 -22.03 -3.07
N ARG A 469 2.09 -22.97 -2.22
CA ARG A 469 2.95 -22.68 -1.09
C ARG A 469 4.39 -22.86 -1.55
N ALA A 470 5.19 -21.81 -1.44
CA ALA A 470 6.61 -21.86 -1.78
C ALA A 470 7.30 -23.03 -1.05
N SER A 471 8.11 -23.78 -1.78
CA SER A 471 8.85 -24.94 -1.26
C SER A 471 9.75 -24.57 -0.07
N ASP A 472 10.18 -23.32 -0.03
CA ASP A 472 11.02 -22.72 0.98
C ASP A 472 10.30 -21.62 1.78
N SER A 473 8.96 -21.68 1.90
CA SER A 473 8.14 -20.70 2.62
C SER A 473 8.74 -20.29 3.98
N TYR A 474 8.66 -18.99 4.30
CA TYR A 474 9.09 -18.43 5.58
C TYR A 474 8.15 -18.78 6.73
N TRP A 475 6.93 -19.19 6.41
CA TRP A 475 5.86 -19.37 7.40
C TRP A 475 5.82 -20.80 7.92
N PRO A 476 5.37 -21.03 9.16
CA PRO A 476 5.00 -22.37 9.63
C PRO A 476 3.99 -23.07 8.71
N GLU A 477 4.02 -24.39 8.67
CA GLU A 477 3.18 -25.21 7.78
C GLU A 477 1.67 -24.96 7.96
N TRP A 478 1.22 -24.72 9.19
CA TRP A 478 -0.19 -24.45 9.50
C TRP A 478 -0.76 -23.20 8.79
N MET A 479 0.10 -22.28 8.34
CA MET A 479 -0.33 -21.02 7.74
C MET A 479 -0.72 -21.14 6.27
N GLY A 480 -0.45 -22.28 5.61
CA GLY A 480 -0.84 -22.50 4.21
C GLY A 480 -0.18 -21.53 3.23
N VAL A 481 -0.93 -21.00 2.27
CA VAL A 481 -0.52 -19.96 1.32
C VAL A 481 -1.05 -18.62 1.79
N THR A 482 -0.23 -17.88 2.50
CA THR A 482 -0.69 -16.74 3.29
C THR A 482 -0.78 -15.45 2.48
N HIS A 483 -1.24 -14.37 3.12
CA HIS A 483 -1.33 -13.05 2.51
C HIS A 483 0.01 -12.60 1.93
N ALA A 484 0.01 -12.16 0.66
CA ALA A 484 1.17 -11.73 -0.11
C ALA A 484 2.17 -12.83 -0.54
N ASP A 485 1.87 -14.12 -0.36
CA ASP A 485 2.73 -15.20 -0.88
C ASP A 485 2.79 -15.22 -2.42
N ASP A 486 1.85 -14.57 -3.12
CA ASP A 486 1.88 -14.38 -4.56
C ASP A 486 2.83 -13.26 -5.01
N LEU A 487 3.13 -12.29 -4.14
CA LEU A 487 3.91 -11.09 -4.48
C LEU A 487 5.31 -11.40 -5.04
N PRO A 488 6.10 -12.35 -4.47
CA PRO A 488 7.40 -12.72 -5.05
C PRO A 488 7.31 -13.23 -6.50
N TYR A 489 6.17 -13.79 -6.88
CA TYR A 489 5.90 -14.29 -8.24
C TYR A 489 5.40 -13.17 -9.15
N THR A 490 4.46 -12.33 -8.68
CA THR A 490 3.89 -11.23 -9.48
C THR A 490 4.85 -10.05 -9.67
N MET A 491 5.90 -9.94 -8.86
CA MET A 491 7.01 -9.00 -9.04
C MET A 491 8.25 -9.63 -9.68
N GLY A 492 8.33 -10.97 -9.74
CA GLY A 492 9.51 -11.71 -10.19
C GLY A 492 10.66 -11.77 -9.17
N SER A 493 10.47 -11.17 -7.98
CA SER A 493 11.52 -11.04 -6.96
C SER A 493 11.93 -12.36 -6.31
N LEU A 494 11.18 -13.46 -6.50
CA LEU A 494 11.60 -14.79 -6.05
C LEU A 494 12.96 -15.20 -6.62
N LEU A 495 13.32 -14.72 -7.81
CA LEU A 495 14.57 -15.05 -8.52
C LEU A 495 15.73 -14.12 -8.17
N LEU A 496 15.51 -13.15 -7.27
CA LEU A 496 16.48 -12.16 -6.85
C LEU A 496 17.24 -12.41 -5.51
N PRO A 497 16.85 -13.31 -4.59
CA PRO A 497 17.33 -13.27 -3.21
C PRO A 497 18.82 -13.56 -3.02
N LYS A 498 19.53 -14.02 -4.07
CA LYS A 498 20.99 -14.26 -4.04
C LYS A 498 21.84 -13.01 -4.32
N ASP A 499 21.23 -11.90 -4.76
CA ASP A 499 21.96 -10.65 -4.97
C ASP A 499 21.94 -9.78 -3.71
N GLU A 500 23.05 -9.81 -2.98
CA GLU A 500 23.22 -9.03 -1.74
C GLU A 500 23.10 -7.52 -1.95
N ASN A 501 23.31 -7.02 -3.18
CA ASN A 501 23.22 -5.60 -3.49
C ASN A 501 21.78 -5.08 -3.53
N LEU A 502 20.77 -5.96 -3.48
CA LEU A 502 19.37 -5.57 -3.52
C LEU A 502 18.80 -5.17 -2.15
N PHE A 503 19.50 -5.52 -1.07
CA PHE A 503 19.02 -5.26 0.29
C PHE A 503 19.34 -3.83 0.75
N THR A 504 18.30 -3.09 1.12
CA THR A 504 18.39 -1.73 1.66
C THR A 504 18.54 -1.71 3.19
N PRO A 505 18.89 -0.55 3.80
CA PRO A 505 19.12 -0.44 5.24
C PRO A 505 17.99 -0.98 6.16
N PRO A 506 16.69 -0.89 5.83
CA PRO A 506 15.64 -1.48 6.65
C PRO A 506 15.73 -3.01 6.80
N VAL A 507 16.40 -3.71 5.88
CA VAL A 507 16.61 -5.15 5.96
C VAL A 507 17.81 -5.43 6.86
N GLY A 508 17.54 -5.86 8.10
CA GLY A 508 18.54 -6.25 9.09
C GLY A 508 19.30 -7.52 8.70
N GLN A 509 20.42 -7.78 9.38
CA GLN A 509 21.27 -8.95 9.08
C GLN A 509 20.52 -10.27 9.30
N ASP A 510 19.67 -10.36 10.31
CA ASP A 510 18.82 -11.51 10.60
C ASP A 510 17.90 -11.86 9.43
N LEU A 511 17.23 -10.85 8.85
CA LEU A 511 16.36 -11.03 7.70
C LEU A 511 17.17 -11.31 6.42
N ARG A 512 18.33 -10.65 6.22
CA ARG A 512 19.24 -10.95 5.11
C ARG A 512 19.68 -12.41 5.13
N ASP A 513 20.15 -12.89 6.28
CA ASP A 513 20.59 -14.28 6.46
C ASP A 513 19.44 -15.27 6.22
N LEU A 514 18.23 -14.91 6.64
CA LEU A 514 17.04 -15.73 6.41
C LEU A 514 16.70 -15.83 4.92
N VAL A 515 16.76 -14.71 4.18
CA VAL A 515 16.41 -14.66 2.74
C VAL A 515 17.51 -15.31 1.89
N LEU A 516 18.78 -15.08 2.18
CA LEU A 516 19.92 -15.61 1.40
C LEU A 516 20.05 -17.14 1.48
N LYS A 517 19.56 -17.76 2.56
CA LYS A 517 19.57 -19.23 2.73
C LYS A 517 18.50 -19.95 1.91
N LYS A 518 17.58 -19.21 1.31
CA LYS A 518 16.39 -19.77 0.66
C LYS A 518 16.69 -20.17 -0.78
N THR A 519 16.03 -21.24 -1.21
CA THR A 519 16.22 -21.86 -2.51
C THR A 519 14.87 -22.29 -3.05
N HIS A 520 14.57 -21.89 -4.27
CA HIS A 520 13.37 -22.30 -4.99
C HIS A 520 13.67 -23.44 -5.96
N THR A 521 12.62 -24.14 -6.35
CA THR A 521 12.68 -25.22 -7.35
C THR A 521 12.58 -24.67 -8.77
N GLN A 522 13.05 -25.43 -9.77
CA GLN A 522 12.92 -25.06 -11.19
C GLN A 522 11.45 -24.82 -11.60
N ALA A 523 10.53 -25.62 -11.06
CA ALA A 523 9.10 -25.46 -11.31
C ALA A 523 8.57 -24.10 -10.80
N GLU A 524 9.12 -23.59 -9.70
CA GLU A 524 8.79 -22.26 -9.19
C GLU A 524 9.40 -21.14 -10.04
N GLU A 525 10.61 -21.33 -10.57
CA GLU A 525 11.20 -20.37 -11.52
C GLU A 525 10.37 -20.25 -12.81
N ASP A 526 9.93 -21.39 -13.35
CA ASP A 526 9.07 -21.41 -14.54
C ASP A 526 7.70 -20.80 -14.22
N PHE A 527 7.18 -21.03 -13.01
CA PHE A 527 5.93 -20.44 -12.55
C PHE A 527 6.01 -18.92 -12.44
N VAL A 528 7.14 -18.36 -11.96
CA VAL A 528 7.38 -16.90 -11.98
C VAL A 528 7.23 -16.35 -13.40
N LYS A 529 7.87 -16.98 -14.39
CA LYS A 529 7.78 -16.55 -15.80
C LYS A 529 6.36 -16.65 -16.35
N GLN A 530 5.62 -17.70 -16.00
CA GLN A 530 4.21 -17.88 -16.40
C GLN A 530 3.30 -16.78 -15.82
N ILE A 531 3.51 -16.41 -14.56
CA ILE A 531 2.79 -15.31 -13.89
C ILE A 531 3.13 -13.96 -14.55
N ILE A 532 4.42 -13.67 -14.76
CA ILE A 532 4.86 -12.44 -15.44
C ILE A 532 4.23 -12.33 -16.83
N ALA A 533 4.26 -13.40 -17.63
CA ALA A 533 3.64 -13.43 -18.95
C ALA A 533 2.14 -13.13 -18.89
N SER A 534 1.45 -13.66 -17.87
CA SER A 534 0.00 -13.47 -17.70
C SER A 534 -0.37 -12.05 -17.27
N TRP A 535 0.38 -11.47 -16.32
CA TRP A 535 0.20 -10.08 -15.89
C TRP A 535 0.58 -9.10 -17.01
N THR A 536 1.63 -9.40 -17.77
CA THR A 536 2.03 -8.64 -18.96
C THR A 536 0.94 -8.67 -20.03
N ALA A 537 0.36 -9.84 -20.31
CA ALA A 537 -0.74 -9.98 -21.26
C ALA A 537 -1.97 -9.16 -20.82
N PHE A 538 -2.27 -9.12 -19.51
CA PHE A 538 -3.33 -8.26 -18.99
C PHE A 538 -3.00 -6.77 -19.18
N ALA A 539 -1.78 -6.34 -18.85
CA ALA A 539 -1.35 -4.96 -19.06
C ALA A 539 -1.40 -4.54 -20.54
N LYS A 540 -1.03 -5.44 -21.47
CA LYS A 540 -1.07 -5.23 -22.92
C LYS A 540 -2.49 -5.23 -23.49
N HIS A 541 -3.29 -6.24 -23.15
CA HIS A 541 -4.50 -6.61 -23.89
C HIS A 541 -5.79 -6.52 -23.07
N GLY A 542 -5.71 -6.31 -21.75
CA GLY A 542 -6.85 -6.33 -20.85
C GLY A 542 -7.35 -7.74 -20.51
N THR A 543 -6.62 -8.78 -20.92
CA THR A 543 -6.92 -10.20 -20.65
C THR A 543 -5.65 -10.92 -20.20
N PRO A 544 -5.66 -11.60 -19.05
CA PRO A 544 -4.52 -12.41 -18.65
C PRO A 544 -4.37 -13.66 -19.53
N ALA A 545 -3.14 -14.15 -19.68
CA ALA A 545 -2.84 -15.36 -20.45
C ALA A 545 -3.03 -16.63 -19.61
N MET A 546 -3.29 -17.74 -20.30
CA MET A 546 -3.22 -19.10 -19.72
C MET A 546 -1.88 -19.72 -20.07
N VAL A 547 -1.42 -20.69 -19.27
CA VAL A 547 -0.17 -21.44 -19.55
C VAL A 547 -0.33 -22.32 -20.79
N THR A 548 -1.48 -22.97 -20.94
CA THR A 548 -1.79 -23.81 -22.11
C THR A 548 -2.17 -22.92 -23.31
N PRO A 549 -1.48 -23.01 -24.44
CA PRO A 549 -1.85 -22.27 -25.64
C PRO A 549 -3.28 -22.60 -26.10
N GLY A 550 -4.08 -21.57 -26.36
CA GLY A 550 -5.47 -21.70 -26.81
C GLY A 550 -6.52 -21.64 -25.70
N ASP A 551 -6.13 -21.94 -24.46
CA ASP A 551 -7.02 -21.77 -23.31
C ASP A 551 -7.28 -20.29 -23.03
N LYS A 552 -8.49 -19.98 -22.56
CA LYS A 552 -8.90 -18.61 -22.23
C LYS A 552 -9.16 -18.49 -20.74
N TRP A 553 -8.62 -17.42 -20.16
CA TRP A 553 -9.00 -17.04 -18.82
C TRP A 553 -10.47 -16.59 -18.80
N PRO A 554 -11.35 -17.26 -18.03
CA PRO A 554 -12.77 -16.94 -18.04
C PRO A 554 -12.99 -15.54 -17.47
N ALA A 555 -13.77 -14.72 -18.19
CA ALA A 555 -14.25 -13.47 -17.65
C ALA A 555 -15.25 -13.75 -16.50
N HIS A 556 -15.13 -12.99 -15.43
CA HIS A 556 -16.05 -13.03 -14.30
C HIS A 556 -17.42 -12.52 -14.73
N SER A 557 -18.48 -13.11 -14.17
CA SER A 557 -19.84 -12.57 -14.27
C SER A 557 -20.59 -12.87 -12.98
N THR A 558 -21.73 -12.23 -12.77
CA THR A 558 -22.56 -12.48 -11.58
C THR A 558 -23.20 -13.88 -11.59
N SER A 559 -23.33 -14.51 -12.76
CA SER A 559 -23.86 -15.86 -12.94
C SER A 559 -22.78 -16.94 -12.99
N SER A 560 -21.55 -16.57 -13.36
CA SER A 560 -20.39 -17.45 -13.38
C SER A 560 -19.65 -17.39 -12.06
N THR A 561 -19.28 -18.55 -11.53
CA THR A 561 -18.40 -18.64 -10.37
C THR A 561 -16.95 -18.87 -10.78
N LEU A 562 -16.62 -18.87 -12.08
CA LEU A 562 -15.30 -19.33 -12.52
C LEU A 562 -14.18 -18.34 -12.17
N LEU A 563 -13.06 -18.90 -11.71
CA LEU A 563 -11.78 -18.23 -11.49
C LEU A 563 -10.66 -19.18 -11.88
N VAL A 564 -9.43 -18.68 -11.98
CA VAL A 564 -8.26 -19.53 -12.27
C VAL A 564 -7.46 -19.80 -11.00
N SER A 565 -7.25 -21.08 -10.69
CA SER A 565 -6.32 -21.50 -9.64
C SER A 565 -4.90 -21.56 -10.21
N LEU A 566 -3.99 -20.81 -9.59
CA LEU A 566 -2.61 -20.68 -10.02
C LEU A 566 -1.72 -21.60 -9.19
N LYS A 567 -1.03 -22.52 -9.88
CA LYS A 567 0.00 -23.42 -9.35
C LYS A 567 1.12 -23.59 -10.38
N PRO A 568 2.33 -24.02 -9.97
CA PRO A 568 3.41 -24.31 -10.90
C PRO A 568 2.98 -25.24 -12.02
N GLY A 569 3.16 -24.78 -13.26
CA GLY A 569 2.85 -25.55 -14.48
C GLY A 569 1.36 -25.77 -14.76
N SER A 570 0.44 -25.19 -13.98
CA SER A 570 -1.00 -25.46 -14.14
C SER A 570 -1.86 -24.28 -13.72
N PHE A 571 -2.57 -23.69 -14.69
CA PHE A 571 -3.57 -22.65 -14.49
C PHE A 571 -4.95 -23.27 -14.74
N ASN A 572 -5.61 -23.72 -13.69
CA ASN A 572 -6.86 -24.49 -13.83
C ASN A 572 -8.08 -23.61 -13.56
N VAL A 573 -9.03 -23.64 -14.48
CA VAL A 573 -10.35 -23.03 -14.26
C VAL A 573 -11.08 -23.83 -13.17
N THR A 574 -11.53 -23.15 -12.12
CA THR A 574 -12.27 -23.73 -11.00
C THR A 574 -13.44 -22.82 -10.60
N ALA A 575 -14.38 -23.35 -9.82
CA ALA A 575 -15.51 -22.60 -9.31
C ALA A 575 -15.20 -21.93 -7.97
N GLU A 576 -15.68 -20.70 -7.79
CA GLU A 576 -15.73 -19.97 -6.53
C GLU A 576 -16.67 -20.70 -5.56
N GLN A 577 -16.10 -21.19 -4.46
CA GLN A 577 -16.83 -21.95 -3.45
C GLN A 577 -17.37 -21.06 -2.32
N ARG A 578 -16.87 -19.82 -2.17
CA ARG A 578 -17.22 -18.92 -1.06
C ARG A 578 -18.47 -18.06 -1.32
N ARG A 579 -19.04 -18.08 -2.52
CA ARG A 579 -20.16 -17.18 -2.90
C ARG A 579 -21.37 -17.28 -1.96
N SER A 580 -21.74 -18.49 -1.54
CA SER A 580 -22.85 -18.70 -0.58
C SER A 580 -22.57 -18.05 0.77
N ARG A 581 -21.34 -18.24 1.28
CA ARG A 581 -20.87 -17.66 2.55
C ARG A 581 -20.79 -16.14 2.48
N CYS A 582 -20.36 -15.58 1.35
CA CYS A 582 -20.30 -14.14 1.15
C CYS A 582 -21.65 -13.43 1.20
N ASN A 583 -22.77 -14.13 1.01
CA ASN A 583 -24.10 -13.54 1.21
C ASN A 583 -24.33 -13.06 2.65
N LEU A 584 -23.67 -13.68 3.63
CA LEU A 584 -23.70 -13.28 5.04
C LEU A 584 -23.06 -11.89 5.25
N TRP A 585 -22.01 -11.59 4.50
CA TRP A 585 -21.25 -10.33 4.60
C TRP A 585 -21.82 -9.22 3.72
N LYS A 586 -22.64 -9.57 2.72
CA LYS A 586 -23.16 -8.64 1.71
C LYS A 586 -23.86 -7.41 2.30
N PRO A 587 -24.71 -7.52 3.35
CA PRO A 587 -25.36 -6.34 3.94
C PRO A 587 -24.38 -5.35 4.60
N LEU A 588 -23.18 -5.80 4.94
CA LEU A 588 -22.12 -4.97 5.55
C LEU A 588 -21.22 -4.36 4.48
N LEU A 589 -20.86 -5.16 3.47
CA LEU A 589 -19.94 -4.80 2.39
C LEU A 589 -20.55 -3.93 1.30
N LEU A 590 -21.87 -4.01 1.09
CA LEU A 590 -22.61 -3.25 0.09
C LEU A 590 -23.82 -2.58 0.75
N ARG A 591 -23.56 -1.53 1.51
CA ARG A 591 -24.57 -0.81 2.30
C ARG A 591 -24.80 0.58 1.71
N LYS A 592 -26.05 0.98 1.54
CA LYS A 592 -26.34 2.35 1.13
C LYS A 592 -25.91 3.31 2.23
N SER A 593 -25.27 4.40 1.84
CA SER A 593 -24.99 5.50 2.76
C SER A 593 -26.33 6.02 3.30
N SER A 594 -26.50 6.04 4.62
CA SER A 594 -27.59 6.82 5.21
C SER A 594 -27.28 8.27 4.92
N SER A 595 -28.06 8.87 4.01
CA SER A 595 -27.96 10.28 3.64
C SER A 595 -27.76 11.12 4.89
N HIS A 596 -26.54 11.60 5.13
CA HIS A 596 -26.33 12.64 6.12
C HIS A 596 -27.08 13.84 5.58
N SER A 597 -28.16 14.21 6.26
CA SER A 597 -28.87 15.46 6.04
C SER A 597 -27.84 16.59 6.05
N SER A 598 -27.55 17.11 4.87
CA SER A 598 -26.71 18.27 4.63
C SER A 598 -27.37 19.51 5.23
N SER A 599 -27.24 19.68 6.54
CA SER A 599 -27.61 20.91 7.23
C SER A 599 -26.41 21.86 7.36
N HIS A 600 -25.60 22.02 6.30
CA HIS A 600 -24.69 23.17 6.15
C HIS A 600 -24.41 23.44 4.67
N GLN A 601 -25.44 23.84 3.92
CA GLN A 601 -25.23 24.71 2.76
C GLN A 601 -25.46 26.15 3.19
N ALA A 602 -24.38 26.85 3.52
CA ALA A 602 -24.37 28.30 3.56
C ALA A 602 -24.51 28.82 2.12
N THR A 603 -25.74 29.12 1.70
CA THR A 603 -26.00 29.87 0.48
C THR A 603 -25.97 31.37 0.82
N GLN A 604 -24.90 32.03 0.41
CA GLN A 604 -24.90 33.49 0.25
C GLN A 604 -25.81 33.85 -0.93
N LYS A 605 -26.77 34.76 -0.73
CA LYS A 605 -27.31 35.68 -1.75
C LYS A 605 -27.89 36.94 -1.08
N PRO A 606 -28.01 38.07 -1.81
CA PRO A 606 -27.75 39.41 -1.30
C PRO A 606 -29.00 40.17 -0.80
N THR A 607 -28.71 41.24 -0.09
CA THR A 607 -29.56 42.28 0.51
C THR A 607 -30.74 42.78 -0.34
N THR A 608 -31.90 42.99 0.30
CA THR A 608 -32.85 44.11 0.06
C THR A 608 -33.74 44.33 1.29
N ALA A 609 -34.22 45.56 1.47
CA ALA A 609 -34.71 46.15 2.72
C ALA A 609 -36.21 45.90 3.06
N LYS A 610 -36.50 46.06 4.38
CA LYS A 610 -37.74 46.23 5.19
C LYS A 610 -39.03 46.82 4.52
N PRO A 611 -40.26 46.77 5.14
CA PRO A 611 -40.55 46.91 6.60
C PRO A 611 -41.77 46.19 7.28
N SER A 612 -41.65 46.07 8.62
CA SER A 612 -42.62 46.16 9.75
C SER A 612 -44.03 45.51 9.77
N SER A 613 -44.32 44.74 10.83
CA SER A 613 -45.45 44.92 11.80
C SER A 613 -45.34 43.87 12.95
N GLN A 614 -45.07 44.33 14.19
CA GLN A 614 -45.95 44.35 15.38
C GLN A 614 -46.49 43.00 15.92
N THR A 615 -45.85 42.54 17.01
CA THR A 615 -46.28 41.93 18.31
C THR A 615 -47.76 41.57 18.59
N PRO A 616 -48.11 40.70 19.59
CA PRO A 616 -47.36 40.46 20.86
C PRO A 616 -47.24 39.01 21.40
N LYS A 617 -46.34 38.92 22.40
CA LYS A 617 -46.04 37.80 23.30
C LYS A 617 -47.18 37.51 24.29
N ALA A 618 -47.33 36.24 24.68
CA ALA A 618 -47.87 35.86 25.99
C ALA A 618 -46.96 34.81 26.65
N LYS A 619 -46.50 35.14 27.87
CA LYS A 619 -45.89 34.24 28.85
C LYS A 619 -47.00 33.53 29.63
N ILE A 620 -46.78 32.30 30.10
CA ILE A 620 -47.17 31.82 31.45
C ILE A 620 -46.26 30.64 31.84
N SER A 621 -45.90 30.64 33.12
CA SER A 621 -44.97 29.77 33.87
C SER A 621 -45.70 28.55 34.49
N PRO A 622 -44.98 27.59 35.12
CA PRO A 622 -45.46 26.25 35.48
C PRO A 622 -46.02 26.17 36.92
N ASP A 623 -46.86 25.16 37.20
CA ASP A 623 -46.66 24.19 38.29
C ASP A 623 -47.88 23.29 38.61
N LYS A 624 -47.53 22.06 39.07
CA LYS A 624 -48.20 21.18 40.07
C LYS A 624 -49.30 20.16 39.69
N ALA A 625 -48.88 18.89 39.83
CA ALA A 625 -49.29 17.91 40.87
C ALA A 625 -50.27 16.75 40.54
N ASN A 626 -49.68 15.54 40.53
CA ASN A 626 -49.98 14.31 41.28
C ASN A 626 -51.26 13.45 41.11
N SER A 627 -50.98 12.13 41.16
CA SER A 627 -51.79 10.94 41.61
C SER A 627 -52.55 10.18 40.49
N VAL A 628 -52.64 8.84 40.38
CA VAL A 628 -52.31 7.66 41.21
C VAL A 628 -52.43 6.34 40.37
N PHE A 629 -51.49 5.40 40.57
CA PHE A 629 -51.47 3.92 40.43
C PHE A 629 -52.27 3.10 39.39
N LYS A 630 -51.55 2.15 38.72
CA LYS A 630 -51.81 0.69 38.79
C LYS A 630 -50.57 -0.17 38.41
N LYS A 631 -50.37 -1.27 39.18
CA LYS A 631 -49.22 -2.22 39.22
C LYS A 631 -49.31 -3.38 38.20
N ARG A 632 -48.15 -3.88 37.71
CA ARG A 632 -47.65 -5.30 37.61
C ARG A 632 -46.60 -5.44 36.48
N PRO A 633 -45.71 -6.47 36.47
CA PRO A 633 -44.87 -7.02 37.52
C PRO A 633 -43.36 -7.00 37.15
N SER A 634 -42.52 -7.35 38.11
CA SER A 634 -41.05 -7.46 38.07
C SER A 634 -40.49 -8.29 36.92
N SER A 635 -39.63 -7.70 36.09
CA SER A 635 -38.65 -8.42 35.28
C SER A 635 -37.32 -8.48 36.05
N SER A 636 -36.87 -9.69 36.32
CA SER A 636 -35.56 -10.05 36.86
C SER A 636 -34.43 -9.26 36.20
N THR A 637 -33.76 -8.41 36.96
CA THR A 637 -32.42 -7.92 36.65
C THR A 637 -31.48 -9.13 36.62
N ILE A 638 -31.09 -9.55 35.42
CA ILE A 638 -29.95 -10.45 35.27
C ILE A 638 -28.72 -9.59 35.62
N ASN A 639 -28.24 -9.74 36.85
CA ASN A 639 -26.92 -9.26 37.24
C ASN A 639 -25.89 -10.08 36.46
N LEU A 640 -25.37 -9.50 35.36
CA LEU A 640 -24.18 -10.00 34.70
C LEU A 640 -23.00 -9.86 35.69
N PRO A 641 -22.25 -10.92 35.97
CA PRO A 641 -21.09 -10.84 36.85
C PRO A 641 -20.09 -9.82 36.30
N SER A 642 -19.44 -9.07 37.20
CA SER A 642 -18.49 -7.99 36.91
C SER A 642 -17.32 -8.42 36.00
N SER A 643 -17.08 -9.73 35.84
CA SER A 643 -16.12 -10.32 34.91
C SER A 643 -16.49 -10.17 33.43
N LEU A 644 -17.77 -9.99 33.07
CA LEU A 644 -18.21 -9.89 31.66
C LEU A 644 -18.10 -8.46 31.08
N VAL A 645 -18.17 -7.43 31.93
CA VAL A 645 -17.87 -6.04 31.54
C VAL A 645 -16.37 -5.90 31.21
N THR A 646 -15.52 -6.67 31.89
CA THR A 646 -14.08 -6.78 31.61
C THR A 646 -13.79 -7.46 30.26
N VAL A 647 -14.67 -8.28 29.69
CA VAL A 647 -14.46 -8.95 28.38
C VAL A 647 -14.65 -7.98 27.21
N ALA A 648 -15.58 -7.04 27.32
CA ALA A 648 -15.75 -5.97 26.34
C ALA A 648 -14.67 -4.88 26.52
N LEU A 649 -14.24 -4.61 27.77
CA LEU A 649 -13.11 -3.73 28.01
C LEU A 649 -11.80 -4.37 27.55
N ALA A 650 -11.46 -5.65 27.78
CA ALA A 650 -10.13 -6.18 27.45
C ALA A 650 -9.83 -6.31 25.94
N LEU A 651 -10.86 -6.41 25.09
CA LEU A 651 -10.72 -6.24 23.62
C LEU A 651 -10.55 -4.75 23.21
N LEU A 652 -10.79 -3.81 24.13
CA LEU A 652 -10.67 -2.35 24.00
C LEU A 652 -9.62 -1.70 24.94
N THR A 653 -9.06 -2.43 25.92
CA THR A 653 -8.21 -1.94 27.00
C THR A 653 -6.96 -2.80 27.11
N THR A 654 -6.02 -2.51 26.21
CA THR A 654 -4.60 -2.37 26.58
C THR A 654 -4.36 -0.99 27.20
N SER A 655 -5.30 -0.51 28.04
CA SER A 655 -5.25 0.80 28.67
C SER A 655 -5.10 0.65 30.19
N ARG A 656 -3.84 0.59 30.61
CA ARG A 656 -3.27 0.62 31.97
C ARG A 656 -3.64 -0.53 32.91
N TRP A 657 -2.63 -1.38 33.15
CA TRP A 657 -2.62 -2.56 34.02
C TRP A 657 -3.58 -3.68 33.62
#